data_AF-A0A4Q3W349-F1
#
_entry.id   AF-A0A4Q3W349-F1
#
_cell.length_a   1.000
_cell.length_b   1.000
_cell.length_c   1.000
_cell.angle_alpha   90.00
_cell.angle_beta   90.00
_cell.angle_gamma   90.00
#
_symmetry.space_group_name_H-M   'P 1'
#
loop_
_entity.id
_entity.type
_entity.pdbx_description
1 polymer ?
#
loop_
_entity_poly.entity_id
_entity_poly.type
_entity_poly.pdbx_seq_one_letter_code
_entity_poly.pdbx_strand_id
1 'polypeptide(L)'
;MAKGEGRGGDGVGYQTVADSLRERIRRGEYTPGSLLPTERELQETYGVSRSTVRRAIAALAESGWAEVMPKRGVAAQMGPARDIGGNVAYIDHAHLVNERVFFGLSRAFQGTNFQLVHVDSVVHGVEGAIEYAAEKGFVAAFVWSKEGFPDAARISEAQKKLPIIALDHGMRGVDCDLVTEANLQGAEAVVAHLAEQGRKRIAISGMIDMLEINHERFSGYLKGQFGCGLTPSAIDFIFCQTSGGGQPDTTLLADRLADENRPDAIFVLQDMCVPPVVEAIFDAGLRIPEDVAVAAFGGEMPIQIDEVGLTSVSIDWSQFVHECVETLQKRLRQPSAPSFEVVLPVELLVRGSCGAPESDWNPFPSHGAEAFVGPRWQVQRDHLSIRSKSGRPSSSSPSHNGSSAMKLTKAFTLIELLVVIAIIAILAAILFPVFAQAKAAAKKTAVMSNAKQIGISMKLYNGDYDDGNVLAWWDWNVPLGPYTKNWDIFTDTASAAKRPVMVTYTAEDNCHMWDNLDSSSGSQLVGSFPSNAEPGDNAQGCSKVFAGIYGHFAKNEEVLGNYGSSSVYNGSGGLNEGAIEAPSETIYIALTRARGEAPLVGQTAMTSDGAPYLERGSTTWDEMFNTLSGRHNGGQPTVYGDTHAKFVKYDWLRSDKGKMALVPGIASLNLANDALWP
;
A
#
# COMPACT_ATOMS: atom_id res chain seq x y z
N MET A 1 26.04 13.52 80.40
CA MET A 1 27.25 13.30 79.58
C MET A 1 27.07 12.02 78.77
N ALA A 2 27.63 12.01 77.55
CA ALA A 2 27.64 10.94 76.53
C ALA A 2 26.35 10.85 75.67
N LYS A 3 26.34 11.48 74.47
CA LYS A 3 26.82 11.00 73.14
C LYS A 3 25.72 10.13 72.50
N GLY A 4 24.96 10.57 71.50
CA GLY A 4 25.36 11.28 70.27
C GLY A 4 25.16 10.30 69.11
N GLU A 5 23.92 10.21 68.61
CA GLU A 5 23.55 9.38 67.45
C GLU A 5 24.27 9.89 66.20
N GLY A 6 25.26 9.12 65.74
CA GLY A 6 25.91 9.33 64.46
C GLY A 6 25.01 8.82 63.34
N ARG A 7 24.45 9.74 62.55
CA ARG A 7 23.96 9.47 61.20
C ARG A 7 25.12 8.90 60.37
N GLY A 8 25.07 7.60 60.08
CA GLY A 8 25.92 6.97 59.07
C GLY A 8 25.49 7.46 57.69
N GLY A 9 26.40 8.12 56.97
CA GLY A 9 26.18 8.54 55.59
C GLY A 9 26.05 7.32 54.68
N ASP A 10 25.01 7.30 53.85
CA ASP A 10 24.82 6.33 52.77
C ASP A 10 25.99 6.43 51.79
N GLY A 11 26.93 5.48 51.88
CA GLY A 11 28.02 5.36 50.93
C GLY A 11 27.50 4.98 49.55
N VAL A 12 27.91 5.73 48.52
CA VAL A 12 27.55 5.48 47.11
C VAL A 12 27.81 3.99 46.76
N GLY A 13 26.78 3.30 46.30
CA GLY A 13 26.85 1.89 45.93
C GLY A 13 27.71 1.65 44.69
N TYR A 14 28.31 0.46 44.57
CA TYR A 14 29.14 0.10 43.41
C TYR A 14 28.37 0.18 42.07
N GLN A 15 27.05 -0.06 42.09
CA GLN A 15 26.18 0.12 40.93
C GLN A 15 26.25 1.56 40.40
N THR A 16 26.14 2.56 41.27
CA THR A 16 26.17 3.98 40.91
C THR A 16 27.50 4.38 40.26
N VAL A 17 28.61 3.83 40.74
CA VAL A 17 29.94 4.06 40.14
C VAL A 17 30.03 3.39 38.76
N ALA A 18 29.52 2.17 38.62
CA ALA A 18 29.52 1.45 37.35
C ALA A 18 28.64 2.14 36.29
N ASP A 19 27.44 2.58 36.66
CA ASP A 19 26.50 3.28 35.79
C ASP A 19 27.05 4.65 35.37
N SER A 20 27.67 5.37 36.30
CA SER A 20 28.34 6.65 35.99
C SER A 20 29.47 6.47 34.97
N LEU A 21 30.34 5.47 35.16
CA LEU A 21 31.42 5.18 34.21
C LEU A 21 30.89 4.71 32.86
N ARG A 22 29.83 3.89 32.84
CA ARG A 22 29.15 3.46 31.61
C ARG A 22 28.66 4.67 30.81
N GLU A 23 28.01 5.64 31.45
CA GLU A 23 27.54 6.83 30.74
C GLU A 23 28.66 7.72 30.23
N ARG A 24 29.77 7.83 30.95
CA ARG A 24 30.94 8.57 30.48
C ARG A 24 31.58 7.92 29.26
N ILE A 25 31.61 6.58 29.21
CA ILE A 25 32.05 5.82 28.02
C ILE A 25 31.06 6.05 26.86
N ARG A 26 29.74 5.98 27.10
CA ARG A 26 28.71 6.25 26.07
C ARG A 26 28.81 7.65 25.48
N ARG A 27 29.10 8.66 26.31
CA ARG A 27 29.30 10.05 25.89
C ARG A 27 30.62 10.31 25.18
N GLY A 28 31.48 9.29 25.06
CA GLY A 28 32.77 9.41 24.38
C GLY A 28 33.86 10.08 25.20
N GLU A 29 33.69 10.29 26.51
CA GLU A 29 34.76 10.79 27.39
C GLU A 29 35.94 9.80 27.45
N TYR A 30 35.65 8.51 27.26
CA TYR A 30 36.64 7.45 27.13
C TYR A 30 36.39 6.70 25.82
N THR A 31 37.30 6.82 24.86
CA THR A 31 37.20 6.07 23.60
C THR A 31 37.50 4.58 23.81
N PRO A 32 36.90 3.67 23.03
CA PRO A 32 37.24 2.25 23.10
C PRO A 32 38.75 2.01 22.98
N GLY A 33 39.31 1.25 23.92
CA GLY A 33 40.74 0.97 24.04
C GLY A 33 41.52 1.97 24.91
N SER A 34 40.95 3.14 25.24
CA SER A 34 41.57 4.09 26.19
C SER A 34 41.48 3.60 27.64
N LEU A 35 42.44 4.00 28.48
CA LEU A 35 42.45 3.61 29.89
C LEU A 35 41.44 4.41 30.71
N LEU A 36 40.63 3.70 31.49
CA LEU A 36 39.81 4.29 32.56
C LEU A 36 40.70 4.76 33.72
N PRO A 37 40.20 5.70 34.56
CA PRO A 37 40.92 6.14 35.75
C PRO A 37 41.28 4.98 36.68
N THR A 38 42.41 5.11 37.37
CA THR A 38 42.94 4.09 38.28
C THR A 38 42.02 3.85 39.47
N GLU A 39 42.16 2.69 40.14
CA GLU A 39 41.38 2.37 41.35
C GLU A 39 41.47 3.49 42.42
N ARG A 40 42.62 4.18 42.51
CA ARG A 40 42.84 5.25 43.47
C ARG A 40 42.10 6.53 43.07
N GLU A 41 42.20 6.93 41.81
CA GLU A 41 41.50 8.10 41.28
C GLU A 41 39.98 7.94 41.39
N LEU A 42 39.45 6.73 41.14
CA LEU A 42 38.02 6.43 41.30
C LEU A 42 37.58 6.47 42.77
N GLN A 43 38.44 6.01 43.72
CA GLN A 43 38.15 6.14 45.15
C GLN A 43 38.05 7.61 45.57
N GLU A 44 39.00 8.44 45.11
CA GLU A 44 39.03 9.88 45.40
C GLU A 44 37.85 10.62 44.74
N THR A 45 37.51 10.28 43.49
CA THR A 45 36.43 10.92 42.72
C THR A 45 35.05 10.63 43.30
N TYR A 46 34.77 9.36 43.64
CA TYR A 46 33.44 8.95 44.10
C TYR A 46 33.31 8.87 45.62
N GLY A 47 34.40 9.08 46.37
CA GLY A 47 34.41 9.00 47.83
C GLY A 47 34.08 7.61 48.38
N VAL A 48 34.39 6.55 47.62
CA VAL A 48 34.02 5.16 47.96
C VAL A 48 35.24 4.31 48.32
N SER A 49 34.99 3.18 49.00
CA SER A 49 36.04 2.23 49.34
C SER A 49 36.64 1.53 48.12
N ARG A 50 37.88 1.05 48.24
CA ARG A 50 38.56 0.26 47.19
C ARG A 50 37.76 -0.98 46.76
N SER A 51 37.08 -1.66 47.68
CA SER A 51 36.25 -2.83 47.36
C SER A 51 35.02 -2.43 46.54
N THR A 52 34.43 -1.26 46.78
CA THR A 52 33.34 -0.69 45.97
C THR A 52 33.80 -0.42 44.54
N VAL A 53 34.96 0.23 44.36
CA VAL A 53 35.53 0.48 43.01
C VAL A 53 35.82 -0.82 42.26
N ARG A 54 36.41 -1.81 42.93
CA ARG A 54 36.68 -3.11 42.32
C ARG A 54 35.42 -3.83 41.86
N ARG A 55 34.36 -3.78 42.67
CA ARG A 55 33.05 -4.33 42.29
C ARG A 55 32.44 -3.58 41.10
N ALA A 56 32.59 -2.25 41.04
CA ALA A 56 32.11 -1.45 39.92
C ALA A 56 32.85 -1.80 38.62
N ILE A 57 34.18 -1.89 38.66
CA ILE A 57 35.01 -2.32 37.52
C ILE A 57 34.67 -3.75 37.10
N ALA A 58 34.49 -4.67 38.05
CA ALA A 58 34.08 -6.04 37.75
C ALA A 58 32.72 -6.09 37.05
N ALA A 59 31.74 -5.31 37.52
CA ALA A 59 30.43 -5.20 36.88
C ALA A 59 30.49 -4.57 35.48
N LEU A 60 31.35 -3.56 35.27
CA LEU A 60 31.62 -2.99 33.93
C LEU A 60 32.26 -4.01 32.99
N ALA A 61 33.20 -4.82 33.50
CA ALA A 61 33.86 -5.85 32.72
C ALA A 61 32.94 -7.02 32.37
N GLU A 62 32.16 -7.51 33.33
CA GLU A 62 31.13 -8.53 33.11
C GLU A 62 30.06 -8.05 32.11
N SER A 63 29.70 -6.77 32.15
CA SER A 63 28.76 -6.16 31.20
C SER A 63 29.41 -5.72 29.88
N GLY A 64 30.69 -6.02 29.63
CA GLY A 64 31.38 -5.78 28.35
C GLY A 64 31.72 -4.32 28.04
N TRP A 65 31.56 -3.41 28.99
CA TRP A 65 31.89 -1.98 28.87
C TRP A 65 33.33 -1.65 29.26
N ALA A 66 34.05 -2.61 29.83
CA ALA A 66 35.46 -2.47 30.15
C ALA A 66 36.21 -3.80 29.99
N GLU A 67 37.52 -3.74 29.76
CA GLU A 67 38.39 -4.92 29.74
C GLU A 67 39.52 -4.72 30.74
N VAL A 68 39.68 -5.69 31.65
CA VAL A 68 40.79 -5.69 32.60
C VAL A 68 42.04 -6.20 31.90
N MET A 69 42.99 -5.32 31.63
CA MET A 69 44.28 -5.67 31.02
C MET A 69 45.31 -5.96 32.11
N PRO A 70 45.81 -7.21 32.22
CA PRO A 70 46.79 -7.58 33.24
C PRO A 70 48.01 -6.63 33.21
N LYS A 71 48.33 -6.03 34.35
CA LYS A 71 49.45 -5.08 34.55
C LYS A 71 49.39 -3.78 33.73
N ARG A 72 48.30 -3.50 33.00
CA ARG A 72 48.13 -2.27 32.20
C ARG A 72 46.96 -1.39 32.63
N GLY A 73 46.03 -1.92 33.43
CA GLY A 73 44.87 -1.16 33.92
C GLY A 73 43.57 -1.69 33.34
N VAL A 74 42.57 -0.82 33.24
CA VAL A 74 41.24 -1.17 32.70
C VAL A 74 41.02 -0.33 31.46
N ALA A 75 40.83 -0.95 30.31
CA ALA A 75 40.47 -0.26 29.08
C ALA A 75 38.95 -0.11 28.97
N ALA A 76 38.49 1.03 28.48
CA ALA A 76 37.11 1.21 28.05
C ALA A 76 36.84 0.31 26.84
N GLN A 77 35.68 -0.33 26.81
CA GLN A 77 35.20 -1.11 25.68
C GLN A 77 33.94 -0.49 25.09
N MET A 78 33.61 -0.88 23.87
CA MET A 78 32.45 -0.36 23.14
C MET A 78 31.09 -0.79 23.75
N GLY A 79 31.11 -1.63 24.79
CA GLY A 79 29.92 -2.29 25.31
C GLY A 79 29.48 -3.44 24.40
N PRO A 80 28.66 -4.38 24.89
CA PRO A 80 27.98 -5.35 24.05
C PRO A 80 27.01 -4.62 23.12
N ALA A 81 26.88 -5.10 21.88
CA ALA A 81 25.99 -4.54 20.85
C ALA A 81 24.49 -4.50 21.23
N ARG A 82 24.12 -4.88 22.46
CA ARG A 82 22.75 -5.19 22.90
C ARG A 82 22.08 -4.18 23.82
N ASP A 83 22.66 -3.01 24.04
CA ASP A 83 22.09 -2.05 25.01
C ASP A 83 21.71 -0.68 24.42
N ILE A 84 21.74 -0.54 23.08
CA ILE A 84 21.18 0.62 22.38
C ILE A 84 19.79 0.21 21.91
N GLY A 85 18.78 0.84 22.50
CA GLY A 85 17.37 0.62 22.22
C GLY A 85 16.59 1.90 22.44
N GLY A 86 15.44 2.02 21.78
CA GLY A 86 14.62 3.22 21.84
C GLY A 86 13.84 3.45 20.55
N ASN A 87 13.16 4.58 20.51
CA ASN A 87 12.31 4.94 19.38
C ASN A 87 13.16 5.49 18.24
N VAL A 88 12.99 4.93 17.05
CA VAL A 88 13.56 5.41 15.79
C VAL A 88 12.42 6.03 14.99
N ALA A 89 12.58 7.28 14.58
CA ALA A 89 11.55 7.96 13.81
C ALA A 89 11.64 7.51 12.36
N TYR A 90 10.50 7.21 11.74
CA TYR A 90 10.37 7.12 10.30
C TYR A 90 9.59 8.35 9.85
N ILE A 91 10.28 9.28 9.19
CA ILE A 91 9.72 10.56 8.75
C ILE A 91 9.56 10.49 7.24
N ASP A 92 8.34 10.53 6.76
CA ASP A 92 8.02 10.48 5.34
C ASP A 92 6.81 11.38 5.02
N HIS A 93 6.33 11.29 3.78
CA HIS A 93 4.99 11.68 3.38
C HIS A 93 4.23 10.44 2.88
N ALA A 94 2.91 10.45 2.96
CA ALA A 94 2.08 9.30 2.57
C ALA A 94 2.27 8.91 1.07
N HIS A 95 3.09 7.88 0.83
CA HIS A 95 3.38 7.34 -0.50
C HIS A 95 3.56 5.81 -0.43
N LEU A 96 3.19 5.09 -1.50
CA LEU A 96 3.15 3.61 -1.52
C LEU A 96 4.53 2.95 -1.29
N VAL A 97 5.59 3.58 -1.78
CA VAL A 97 6.98 3.12 -1.59
C VAL A 97 7.37 3.18 -0.12
N ASN A 98 6.98 4.26 0.54
CA ASN A 98 7.33 4.52 1.92
C ASN A 98 6.65 3.51 2.85
N GLU A 99 5.41 3.09 2.54
CA GLU A 99 4.77 1.99 3.26
C GLU A 99 5.59 0.70 3.20
N ARG A 100 6.13 0.35 2.02
CA ARG A 100 6.95 -0.85 1.83
C ARG A 100 8.24 -0.79 2.65
N VAL A 101 8.92 0.37 2.65
CA VAL A 101 10.15 0.59 3.43
C VAL A 101 9.84 0.58 4.92
N PHE A 102 8.76 1.26 5.36
CA PHE A 102 8.31 1.27 6.75
C PHE A 102 8.02 -0.14 7.26
N PHE A 103 7.24 -0.95 6.54
CA PHE A 103 6.95 -2.32 6.96
C PHE A 103 8.20 -3.20 6.94
N GLY A 104 9.11 -3.01 5.97
CA GLY A 104 10.40 -3.69 5.93
C GLY A 104 11.25 -3.39 7.16
N LEU A 105 11.43 -2.11 7.49
CA LEU A 105 12.15 -1.67 8.68
C LEU A 105 11.48 -2.14 9.97
N SER A 106 10.15 -2.05 10.04
CA SER A 106 9.35 -2.53 11.18
C SER A 106 9.57 -4.02 11.44
N ARG A 107 9.56 -4.85 10.38
CA ARG A 107 9.91 -6.28 10.47
C ARG A 107 11.36 -6.49 10.91
N ALA A 108 12.31 -5.73 10.37
CA ALA A 108 13.71 -5.83 10.73
C ALA A 108 13.99 -5.46 12.20
N PHE A 109 13.13 -4.62 12.80
CA PHE A 109 13.22 -4.25 14.22
C PHE A 109 12.53 -5.23 15.16
N GLN A 110 11.73 -6.18 14.66
CA GLN A 110 11.10 -7.19 15.52
C GLN A 110 12.15 -8.00 16.29
N GLY A 111 12.02 -8.06 17.62
CA GLY A 111 12.97 -8.75 18.49
C GLY A 111 14.28 -8.00 18.74
N THR A 112 14.42 -6.77 18.23
CA THR A 112 15.47 -5.82 18.63
C THR A 112 14.96 -4.91 19.76
N ASN A 113 15.85 -4.09 20.32
CA ASN A 113 15.46 -3.08 21.32
C ASN A 113 15.01 -1.76 20.66
N PHE A 114 14.86 -1.71 19.33
CA PHE A 114 14.37 -0.54 18.61
C PHE A 114 12.87 -0.64 18.35
N GLN A 115 12.19 0.50 18.41
CA GLN A 115 10.80 0.64 17.98
C GLN A 115 10.73 1.66 16.87
N LEU A 116 10.19 1.27 15.71
CA LEU A 116 9.95 2.20 14.62
C LEU A 116 8.64 2.95 14.89
N VAL A 117 8.70 4.27 14.91
CA VAL A 117 7.53 5.13 15.09
C VAL A 117 7.42 6.05 13.89
N HIS A 118 6.29 5.98 13.21
CA HIS A 118 5.98 6.86 12.08
C HIS A 118 5.70 8.28 12.59
N VAL A 119 6.37 9.26 12.02
CA VAL A 119 6.20 10.68 12.34
C VAL A 119 5.90 11.39 11.02
N ASP A 120 4.62 11.71 10.83
CA ASP A 120 4.14 12.33 9.60
C ASP A 120 4.72 13.75 9.41
N SER A 121 5.23 14.03 8.21
CA SER A 121 5.74 15.35 7.83
C SER A 121 4.71 16.20 7.07
N VAL A 122 3.53 15.67 6.72
CA VAL A 122 2.52 16.39 5.90
C VAL A 122 2.01 17.66 6.58
N VAL A 123 1.84 17.64 7.92
CA VAL A 123 1.26 18.77 8.67
C VAL A 123 2.31 19.79 9.11
N HIS A 124 3.52 19.34 9.45
CA HIS A 124 4.54 20.17 10.11
C HIS A 124 5.82 20.36 9.30
N GLY A 125 5.89 19.82 8.07
CA GLY A 125 7.10 19.79 7.26
C GLY A 125 8.13 18.81 7.80
N VAL A 126 9.17 18.58 7.00
CA VAL A 126 10.26 17.65 7.36
C VAL A 126 11.06 18.18 8.56
N GLU A 127 11.25 19.50 8.66
CA GLU A 127 11.97 20.14 9.76
C GLU A 127 11.23 19.96 11.08
N GLY A 128 9.91 20.21 11.10
CA GLY A 128 9.10 20.07 12.31
C GLY A 128 9.05 18.63 12.81
N ALA A 129 9.00 17.66 11.90
CA ALA A 129 9.04 16.24 12.27
C ALA A 129 10.41 15.83 12.85
N ILE A 130 11.51 16.31 12.26
CA ILE A 130 12.86 16.07 12.75
C ILE A 130 13.07 16.72 14.13
N GLU A 131 12.65 17.96 14.29
CA GLU A 131 12.71 18.70 15.56
C GLU A 131 11.91 17.98 16.65
N TYR A 132 10.69 17.54 16.34
CA TYR A 132 9.86 16.76 17.25
C TYR A 132 10.57 15.48 17.70
N ALA A 133 11.13 14.70 16.77
CA ALA A 133 11.85 13.48 17.11
C ALA A 133 13.06 13.78 18.02
N ALA A 134 13.79 14.86 17.75
CA ALA A 134 14.93 15.28 18.55
C ALA A 134 14.50 15.72 19.97
N GLU A 135 13.39 16.45 20.10
CA GLU A 135 12.85 16.89 21.39
C GLU A 135 12.26 15.74 22.23
N LYS A 136 11.68 14.74 21.58
CA LYS A 136 11.09 13.56 22.25
C LYS A 136 12.10 12.47 22.59
N GLY A 137 13.39 12.69 22.29
CA GLY A 137 14.46 11.77 22.68
C GLY A 137 14.50 10.49 21.87
N PHE A 138 14.13 10.55 20.59
CA PHE A 138 14.36 9.47 19.65
C PHE A 138 15.86 9.21 19.48
N VAL A 139 16.24 7.95 19.23
CA VAL A 139 17.65 7.57 19.13
C VAL A 139 18.23 7.80 17.74
N ALA A 140 17.38 7.87 16.72
CA ALA A 140 17.71 8.21 15.33
C ALA A 140 16.43 8.51 14.54
N ALA A 141 16.59 9.09 13.36
CA ALA A 141 15.52 9.25 12.37
C ALA A 141 15.95 8.75 10.99
N PHE A 142 15.10 7.94 10.37
CA PHE A 142 15.07 7.72 8.94
C PHE A 142 14.18 8.80 8.31
N VAL A 143 14.68 9.46 7.27
CA VAL A 143 13.98 10.58 6.63
C VAL A 143 13.87 10.36 5.14
N TRP A 144 12.64 10.25 4.65
CA TRP A 144 12.30 10.32 3.24
C TRP A 144 11.69 11.69 2.96
N SER A 145 12.51 12.64 2.53
CA SER A 145 12.05 14.02 2.32
C SER A 145 11.11 14.10 1.11
N LYS A 146 10.13 15.01 1.17
CA LYS A 146 9.39 15.45 -0.02
C LYS A 146 10.05 16.67 -0.68
N GLU A 147 10.96 17.33 0.06
CA GLU A 147 11.56 18.60 -0.32
C GLU A 147 13.08 18.45 -0.50
N GLY A 148 13.59 18.91 -1.63
CA GLY A 148 15.03 18.89 -1.92
C GLY A 148 15.82 19.99 -1.21
N PHE A 149 15.13 21.04 -0.73
CA PHE A 149 15.72 22.23 -0.11
C PHE A 149 15.05 22.56 1.24
N PRO A 150 15.18 21.69 2.24
CA PRO A 150 14.69 22.03 3.58
C PRO A 150 15.52 23.15 4.20
N ASP A 151 15.03 23.73 5.30
CA ASP A 151 15.80 24.65 6.14
C ASP A 151 16.93 23.88 6.84
N ALA A 152 18.08 23.84 6.17
CA ALA A 152 19.26 23.12 6.60
C ALA A 152 19.77 23.59 7.97
N ALA A 153 19.55 24.85 8.36
CA ALA A 153 19.98 25.36 9.65
C ALA A 153 19.16 24.74 10.79
N ARG A 154 17.84 24.62 10.60
CA ARG A 154 16.94 23.95 11.55
C ARG A 154 17.27 22.48 11.71
N ILE A 155 17.45 21.77 10.60
CA ILE A 155 17.82 20.35 10.61
C ILE A 155 19.19 20.15 11.27
N SER A 156 20.18 20.99 10.97
CA SER A 156 21.53 20.92 11.57
C SER A 156 21.51 21.10 13.09
N GLU A 157 20.61 21.92 13.63
CA GLU A 157 20.45 22.06 15.09
C GLU A 157 19.88 20.78 15.72
N ALA A 158 18.87 20.19 15.09
CA ALA A 158 18.29 18.92 15.54
C ALA A 158 19.29 17.75 15.45
N GLN A 159 20.14 17.73 14.41
CA GLN A 159 21.19 16.72 14.20
C GLN A 159 22.19 16.61 15.36
N LYS A 160 22.38 17.68 16.14
CA LYS A 160 23.23 17.64 17.34
C LYS A 160 22.73 16.67 18.41
N LYS A 161 21.44 16.33 18.37
CA LYS A 161 20.78 15.44 19.34
C LYS A 161 20.24 14.16 18.71
N LEU A 162 20.02 14.17 17.40
CA LEU A 162 19.34 13.10 16.67
C LEU A 162 20.14 12.75 15.41
N PRO A 163 20.76 11.57 15.34
CA PRO A 163 21.32 11.07 14.09
C PRO A 163 20.24 10.94 13.01
N ILE A 164 20.52 11.46 11.81
CA ILE A 164 19.60 11.44 10.67
C ILE A 164 20.21 10.59 9.56
N ILE A 165 19.39 9.71 8.99
CA ILE A 165 19.71 8.88 7.84
C ILE A 165 18.67 9.20 6.76
N ALA A 166 19.11 9.83 5.69
CA ALA A 166 18.29 10.10 4.52
C ALA A 166 18.10 8.81 3.71
N LEU A 167 16.89 8.63 3.19
CA LEU A 167 16.48 7.50 2.37
C LEU A 167 16.16 7.97 0.96
N ASP A 168 16.56 7.19 -0.04
CA ASP A 168 16.32 7.39 -1.48
C ASP A 168 17.07 8.60 -2.08
N HIS A 169 17.07 9.75 -1.39
CA HIS A 169 17.79 10.95 -1.82
C HIS A 169 18.26 11.81 -0.64
N GLY A 170 19.32 12.59 -0.89
CA GLY A 170 19.86 13.54 0.09
C GLY A 170 18.99 14.79 0.29
N MET A 171 19.21 15.47 1.41
CA MET A 171 18.66 16.79 1.69
C MET A 171 19.73 17.85 1.49
N ARG A 172 19.52 18.77 0.54
CA ARG A 172 20.60 19.68 0.14
C ARG A 172 20.97 20.65 1.25
N GLY A 173 22.26 20.70 1.57
CA GLY A 173 22.80 21.52 2.65
C GLY A 173 22.75 20.87 4.05
N VAL A 174 22.21 19.65 4.15
CA VAL A 174 22.21 18.84 5.38
C VAL A 174 23.26 17.74 5.26
N ASP A 175 24.17 17.67 6.23
CA ASP A 175 25.20 16.63 6.28
C ASP A 175 24.68 15.41 7.04
N CYS A 176 24.21 14.38 6.34
CA CYS A 176 23.60 13.18 6.92
C CYS A 176 24.04 11.91 6.20
N ASP A 177 23.89 10.76 6.85
CA ASP A 177 24.09 9.49 6.16
C ASP A 177 23.00 9.29 5.11
N LEU A 178 23.35 8.67 3.99
CA LEU A 178 22.43 8.46 2.88
C LEU A 178 22.43 6.99 2.44
N VAL A 179 21.24 6.42 2.31
CA VAL A 179 21.01 5.15 1.61
C VAL A 179 20.22 5.44 0.34
N THR A 180 20.82 5.23 -0.82
CA THR A 180 20.27 5.54 -2.14
C THR A 180 20.63 4.45 -3.14
N GLU A 181 20.15 4.55 -4.38
CA GLU A 181 20.42 3.62 -5.46
C GLU A 181 21.29 4.24 -6.56
N ALA A 182 21.83 3.39 -7.43
CA ALA A 182 22.60 3.81 -8.60
C ALA A 182 21.71 4.43 -9.71
N ASN A 183 21.06 5.55 -9.40
CA ASN A 183 20.04 6.22 -10.22
C ASN A 183 20.58 6.68 -11.58
N LEU A 184 21.76 7.29 -11.59
CA LEU A 184 22.42 7.72 -12.83
C LEU A 184 22.73 6.53 -13.75
N GLN A 185 23.33 5.46 -13.21
CA GLN A 185 23.71 4.28 -13.97
C GLN A 185 22.47 3.51 -14.47
N GLY A 186 21.43 3.40 -13.63
CA GLY A 186 20.18 2.77 -14.04
C GLY A 186 19.48 3.52 -15.17
N ALA A 187 19.39 4.85 -15.10
CA ALA A 187 18.79 5.65 -16.16
C ALA A 187 19.60 5.62 -17.46
N GLU A 188 20.94 5.62 -17.37
CA GLU A 188 21.82 5.40 -18.52
C GLU A 188 21.55 4.04 -19.19
N ALA A 189 21.38 2.98 -18.39
CA ALA A 189 21.09 1.63 -18.88
C ALA A 189 19.72 1.55 -19.61
N VAL A 190 18.69 2.25 -19.11
CA VAL A 190 17.38 2.31 -19.79
C VAL A 190 17.51 2.90 -21.18
N VAL A 191 18.19 4.05 -21.30
CA VAL A 191 18.34 4.75 -22.58
C VAL A 191 19.20 3.93 -23.55
N ALA A 192 20.29 3.35 -23.06
CA ALA A 192 21.13 2.47 -23.86
C ALA A 192 20.32 1.30 -24.41
N HIS A 193 19.50 0.66 -23.56
CA HIS A 193 18.64 -0.44 -23.98
C HIS A 193 17.60 -0.02 -25.03
N LEU A 194 16.92 1.12 -24.84
CA LEU A 194 15.98 1.64 -25.84
C LEU A 194 16.67 1.91 -27.18
N ALA A 195 17.87 2.48 -27.17
CA ALA A 195 18.66 2.69 -28.38
C ALA A 195 19.06 1.37 -29.06
N GLU A 196 19.43 0.34 -28.29
CA GLU A 196 19.70 -1.02 -28.79
C GLU A 196 18.47 -1.66 -29.44
N GLN A 197 17.25 -1.37 -28.96
CA GLN A 197 15.99 -1.75 -29.61
C GLN A 197 15.70 -0.94 -30.89
N GLY A 198 16.62 -0.08 -31.32
CA GLY A 198 16.52 0.71 -32.54
C GLY A 198 15.75 2.02 -32.39
N ARG A 199 15.42 2.44 -31.17
CA ARG A 199 14.74 3.72 -30.89
C ARG A 199 15.71 4.88 -31.07
N LYS A 200 15.28 5.93 -31.76
CA LYS A 200 16.14 7.04 -32.19
C LYS A 200 15.77 8.38 -31.58
N ARG A 201 14.53 8.54 -31.11
CA ARG A 201 14.00 9.75 -30.50
C ARG A 201 13.36 9.37 -29.18
N ILE A 202 14.21 9.29 -28.17
CA ILE A 202 13.80 8.90 -26.82
C ILE A 202 13.45 10.18 -26.07
N ALA A 203 12.19 10.37 -25.73
CA ALA A 203 11.75 11.44 -24.84
C ALA A 203 11.90 11.04 -23.37
N ILE A 204 11.89 12.02 -22.49
CA ILE A 204 11.83 11.82 -21.04
C ILE A 204 10.54 12.44 -20.50
N SER A 205 9.87 11.71 -19.60
CA SER A 205 8.66 12.16 -18.91
C SER A 205 8.67 11.73 -17.45
N GLY A 206 7.67 12.16 -16.68
CA GLY A 206 7.56 11.93 -15.25
C GLY A 206 7.52 13.22 -14.45
N MET A 207 7.86 13.11 -13.16
CA MET A 207 7.97 14.26 -12.26
C MET A 207 9.37 14.87 -12.38
N ILE A 208 9.41 16.19 -12.60
CA ILE A 208 10.61 16.99 -12.38
C ILE A 208 10.42 17.85 -11.14
N ASP A 209 11.41 17.83 -10.28
CA ASP A 209 11.45 18.64 -9.09
C ASP A 209 12.91 18.92 -8.71
N MET A 210 13.09 19.35 -7.47
CA MET A 210 14.38 19.72 -6.91
C MET A 210 15.08 18.56 -6.18
N LEU A 211 14.53 17.35 -6.21
CA LEU A 211 15.10 16.18 -5.55
C LEU A 211 16.29 15.66 -6.36
N GLU A 212 17.34 15.27 -5.64
CA GLU A 212 18.59 14.80 -6.23
C GLU A 212 18.39 13.60 -7.15
N ILE A 213 17.52 12.66 -6.76
CA ILE A 213 17.19 11.47 -7.54
C ILE A 213 16.68 11.79 -8.96
N ASN A 214 15.85 12.81 -9.11
CA ASN A 214 15.31 13.19 -10.41
C ASN A 214 16.38 13.85 -11.28
N HIS A 215 17.29 14.61 -10.68
CA HIS A 215 18.45 15.15 -11.38
C HIS A 215 19.42 14.06 -11.83
N GLU A 216 19.66 13.04 -11.01
CA GLU A 216 20.54 11.92 -11.34
C GLU A 216 19.96 11.07 -12.46
N ARG A 217 18.66 10.73 -12.41
CA ARG A 217 17.99 9.99 -13.49
C ARG A 217 17.94 10.80 -14.79
N PHE A 218 17.68 12.10 -14.72
CA PHE A 218 17.77 12.99 -15.90
C PHE A 218 19.19 13.06 -16.46
N SER A 219 20.20 13.13 -15.60
CA SER A 219 21.61 13.12 -16.01
C SER A 219 22.01 11.80 -16.65
N GLY A 220 21.55 10.67 -16.10
CA GLY A 220 21.72 9.34 -16.67
C GLY A 220 21.05 9.21 -18.03
N TYR A 221 19.85 9.77 -18.19
CA TYR A 221 19.16 9.85 -19.48
C TYR A 221 19.99 10.60 -20.55
N LEU A 222 20.50 11.80 -20.22
CA LEU A 222 21.35 12.57 -21.13
C LEU A 222 22.65 11.81 -21.47
N LYS A 223 23.29 11.24 -20.45
CA LYS A 223 24.52 10.46 -20.60
C LYS A 223 24.30 9.25 -21.50
N GLY A 224 23.20 8.52 -21.33
CA GLY A 224 22.82 7.39 -22.16
C GLY A 224 22.57 7.78 -23.62
N GLN A 225 21.90 8.91 -23.86
CA GLN A 225 21.69 9.42 -25.22
C GLN A 225 23.02 9.72 -25.92
N PHE A 226 23.89 10.50 -25.28
CA PHE A 226 25.21 10.82 -25.83
C PHE A 226 26.08 9.57 -26.00
N GLY A 227 26.02 8.63 -25.05
CA GLY A 227 26.76 7.37 -25.08
C GLY A 227 26.38 6.47 -26.27
N CYS A 228 25.13 6.57 -26.75
CA CYS A 228 24.64 5.82 -27.90
C CYS A 228 24.68 6.62 -29.21
N GLY A 229 25.28 7.82 -29.21
CA GLY A 229 25.36 8.70 -30.39
C GLY A 229 24.02 9.34 -30.77
N LEU A 230 23.04 9.39 -29.86
CA LEU A 230 21.80 10.14 -30.03
C LEU A 230 22.01 11.60 -29.58
N THR A 231 21.24 12.50 -30.17
CA THR A 231 21.27 13.92 -29.83
C THR A 231 19.99 14.27 -29.06
N PRO A 232 20.05 14.51 -27.74
CA PRO A 232 18.88 14.89 -26.98
C PRO A 232 18.34 16.25 -27.44
N SER A 233 17.02 16.36 -27.50
CA SER A 233 16.33 17.59 -27.86
C SER A 233 15.50 18.09 -26.68
N ALA A 234 15.56 19.39 -26.41
CA ALA A 234 14.78 19.99 -25.31
C ALA A 234 13.26 19.88 -25.53
N ILE A 235 12.81 19.73 -26.78
CA ILE A 235 11.39 19.52 -27.09
C ILE A 235 10.87 18.14 -26.63
N ASP A 236 11.79 17.21 -26.33
CA ASP A 236 11.48 15.86 -25.87
C ASP A 236 11.65 15.74 -24.33
N PHE A 237 11.76 16.87 -23.61
CA PHE A 237 11.75 16.91 -22.14
C PHE A 237 10.33 17.28 -21.66
N ILE A 238 9.51 16.27 -21.41
CA ILE A 238 8.05 16.43 -21.29
C ILE A 238 7.58 15.93 -19.92
N PHE A 239 7.77 16.76 -18.90
CA PHE A 239 7.40 16.40 -17.54
C PHE A 239 5.91 16.60 -17.30
N CYS A 240 5.25 15.59 -16.74
CA CYS A 240 3.82 15.59 -16.48
C CYS A 240 3.48 15.99 -15.04
N GLN A 241 4.47 16.18 -14.17
CA GLN A 241 4.24 16.49 -12.76
C GLN A 241 5.38 17.30 -12.14
N THR A 242 5.07 18.02 -11.07
CA THR A 242 6.04 18.71 -10.20
C THR A 242 5.74 18.42 -8.72
N SER A 243 6.72 18.68 -7.84
CA SER A 243 6.65 18.39 -6.40
C SER A 243 5.53 19.10 -5.62
N GLY A 244 4.86 20.10 -6.23
CA GLY A 244 3.78 20.87 -5.61
C GLY A 244 2.50 20.07 -5.32
N GLY A 245 2.38 18.84 -5.84
CA GLY A 245 1.18 18.02 -5.68
C GLY A 245 0.06 18.53 -6.59
N GLY A 246 -0.21 17.80 -7.66
CA GLY A 246 -1.25 18.09 -8.63
C GLY A 246 -1.56 16.86 -9.47
N GLN A 247 -2.70 16.89 -10.17
CA GLN A 247 -3.00 15.88 -11.18
C GLN A 247 -1.92 15.93 -12.27
N PRO A 248 -1.44 14.78 -12.77
CA PRO A 248 -0.52 14.76 -13.90
C PRO A 248 -1.09 15.53 -15.09
N ASP A 249 -0.30 16.43 -15.68
CA ASP A 249 -0.65 17.16 -16.89
C ASP A 249 0.09 16.57 -18.09
N THR A 250 -0.66 15.93 -18.99
CA THR A 250 -0.13 15.29 -20.18
C THR A 250 -0.34 16.11 -21.45
N THR A 251 -0.78 17.37 -21.34
CA THR A 251 -1.08 18.23 -22.50
C THR A 251 0.13 18.40 -23.42
N LEU A 252 1.30 18.70 -22.85
CA LEU A 252 2.55 18.83 -23.62
C LEU A 252 2.96 17.51 -24.28
N LEU A 253 2.67 16.38 -23.64
CA LEU A 253 2.93 15.06 -24.20
C LEU A 253 2.00 14.76 -25.37
N ALA A 254 0.71 15.03 -25.22
CA ALA A 254 -0.27 14.85 -26.27
C ALA A 254 0.09 15.69 -27.52
N ASP A 255 0.44 16.96 -27.34
CA ASP A 255 0.90 17.82 -28.43
C ASP A 255 2.14 17.24 -29.12
N ARG A 256 3.12 16.79 -28.33
CA ARG A 256 4.36 16.24 -28.87
C ARG A 256 4.19 14.91 -29.60
N LEU A 257 3.23 14.09 -29.18
CA LEU A 257 2.86 12.81 -29.82
C LEU A 257 2.12 13.01 -31.14
N ALA A 258 1.48 14.17 -31.35
CA ALA A 258 0.79 14.49 -32.60
C ALA A 258 1.75 14.87 -33.75
N ASP A 259 2.98 15.28 -33.44
CA ASP A 259 3.99 15.67 -34.43
C ASP A 259 4.42 14.51 -35.35
N GLU A 260 4.69 14.81 -36.63
CA GLU A 260 5.33 13.84 -37.55
C GLU A 260 6.72 13.39 -37.02
N ASN A 261 7.42 14.29 -36.33
CA ASN A 261 8.74 14.02 -35.76
C ASN A 261 8.68 13.49 -34.30
N ARG A 262 7.54 12.95 -33.85
CA ARG A 262 7.32 12.47 -32.46
C ARG A 262 8.40 11.51 -31.93
N PRO A 263 8.59 11.43 -30.60
CA PRO A 263 9.41 10.39 -30.00
C PRO A 263 8.92 8.99 -30.38
N ASP A 264 9.86 8.06 -30.57
CA ASP A 264 9.60 6.63 -30.79
C ASP A 264 9.81 5.79 -29.53
N ALA A 265 10.27 6.42 -28.44
CA ALA A 265 10.29 5.87 -27.10
C ALA A 265 10.16 6.97 -26.04
N ILE A 266 9.65 6.60 -24.86
CA ILE A 266 9.57 7.47 -23.69
C ILE A 266 10.19 6.75 -22.49
N PHE A 267 11.18 7.39 -21.88
CA PHE A 267 11.69 7.01 -20.56
C PHE A 267 10.92 7.79 -19.49
N VAL A 268 10.23 7.07 -18.61
CA VAL A 268 9.46 7.65 -17.50
C VAL A 268 10.27 7.58 -16.21
N LEU A 269 10.51 8.73 -15.59
CA LEU A 269 11.40 8.84 -14.43
C LEU A 269 10.95 8.07 -13.19
N GLN A 270 9.63 7.87 -13.01
CA GLN A 270 9.05 7.14 -11.88
C GLN A 270 7.85 6.30 -12.32
N ASP A 271 7.68 5.11 -11.75
CA ASP A 271 6.57 4.19 -12.06
C ASP A 271 5.18 4.84 -11.88
N MET A 272 5.02 5.74 -10.89
CA MET A 272 3.75 6.44 -10.64
C MET A 272 3.31 7.36 -11.79
N CYS A 273 4.24 7.81 -12.63
CA CYS A 273 3.94 8.63 -13.80
C CYS A 273 3.71 7.80 -15.07
N VAL A 274 3.87 6.47 -15.02
CA VAL A 274 3.63 5.60 -16.18
C VAL A 274 2.17 5.61 -16.61
N PRO A 275 1.15 5.49 -15.72
CA PRO A 275 -0.24 5.49 -16.14
C PRO A 275 -0.66 6.72 -16.97
N PRO A 276 -0.44 7.97 -16.55
CA PRO A 276 -0.83 9.13 -17.36
C PRO A 276 -0.06 9.21 -18.70
N VAL A 277 1.21 8.79 -18.73
CA VAL A 277 2.00 8.74 -19.97
C VAL A 277 1.42 7.72 -20.95
N VAL A 278 1.05 6.53 -20.47
CA VAL A 278 0.45 5.46 -21.29
C VAL A 278 -0.91 5.86 -21.81
N GLU A 279 -1.75 6.49 -20.98
CA GLU A 279 -3.05 7.03 -21.38
C GLU A 279 -2.90 8.04 -22.53
N ALA A 280 -1.96 8.99 -22.42
CA ALA A 280 -1.69 9.97 -23.48
C ALA A 280 -1.23 9.33 -24.81
N ILE A 281 -0.45 8.24 -24.76
CA ILE A 281 -0.03 7.49 -25.96
C ILE A 281 -1.26 6.84 -26.63
N PHE A 282 -2.13 6.21 -25.83
CA PHE A 282 -3.34 5.57 -26.36
C PHE A 282 -4.36 6.57 -26.89
N ASP A 283 -4.55 7.72 -26.24
CA ASP A 283 -5.41 8.80 -26.71
C ASP A 283 -4.92 9.41 -28.03
N ALA A 284 -3.61 9.41 -28.26
CA ALA A 284 -3.02 9.77 -29.55
C ALA A 284 -3.20 8.68 -30.63
N GLY A 285 -3.83 7.55 -30.30
CA GLY A 285 -4.07 6.42 -31.21
C GLY A 285 -2.82 5.60 -31.54
N LEU A 286 -1.79 5.66 -30.68
CA LEU A 286 -0.50 4.99 -30.87
C LEU A 286 -0.44 3.70 -30.04
N ARG A 287 0.33 2.72 -30.52
CA ARG A 287 0.53 1.43 -29.85
C ARG A 287 1.87 1.37 -29.12
N ILE A 288 1.89 0.60 -28.05
CA ILE A 288 3.08 0.28 -27.27
C ILE A 288 3.33 -1.23 -27.42
N PRO A 289 4.53 -1.67 -27.85
CA PRO A 289 5.73 -0.88 -28.13
C PRO A 289 5.88 -0.41 -29.59
N GLU A 290 4.95 -0.75 -30.49
CA GLU A 290 5.19 -0.65 -31.93
C GLU A 290 5.41 0.79 -32.41
N ASP A 291 4.59 1.72 -31.94
CA ASP A 291 4.65 3.12 -32.37
C ASP A 291 5.46 3.97 -31.38
N VAL A 292 5.32 3.70 -30.07
CA VAL A 292 6.09 4.32 -28.99
C VAL A 292 6.47 3.27 -27.94
N ALA A 293 7.76 3.05 -27.72
CA ALA A 293 8.24 2.22 -26.61
C ALA A 293 8.16 2.95 -25.26
N VAL A 294 7.92 2.23 -24.18
CA VAL A 294 7.90 2.78 -22.82
C VAL A 294 8.85 2.00 -21.92
N ALA A 295 9.70 2.71 -21.19
CA ALA A 295 10.49 2.14 -20.10
C ALA A 295 10.47 3.09 -18.90
N ALA A 296 10.66 2.55 -17.69
CA ALA A 296 10.55 3.33 -16.45
C ALA A 296 11.70 3.07 -15.46
N PHE A 297 11.63 3.72 -14.30
CA PHE A 297 12.51 3.51 -13.17
C PHE A 297 11.69 3.36 -11.87
N GLY A 298 11.99 2.31 -11.11
CA GLY A 298 11.39 1.98 -9.81
C GLY A 298 11.14 0.47 -9.72
N GLY A 299 10.45 -0.08 -10.72
CA GLY A 299 10.06 -1.51 -10.76
C GLY A 299 9.15 -1.90 -9.58
N GLU A 300 8.48 -0.92 -9.00
CA GLU A 300 7.69 -0.99 -7.78
C GLU A 300 6.31 -1.59 -8.05
N MET A 301 5.73 -1.22 -9.19
CA MET A 301 4.41 -1.69 -9.60
C MET A 301 4.57 -2.73 -10.73
N PRO A 302 3.96 -3.92 -10.63
CA PRO A 302 3.89 -4.86 -11.74
C PRO A 302 2.94 -4.34 -12.84
N ILE A 303 3.37 -3.29 -13.54
CA ILE A 303 2.60 -2.64 -14.60
C ILE A 303 2.64 -3.52 -15.84
N GLN A 304 1.45 -3.77 -16.39
CA GLN A 304 1.26 -4.36 -17.71
C GLN A 304 0.59 -3.34 -18.62
N ILE A 305 1.10 -3.20 -19.83
CA ILE A 305 0.58 -2.36 -20.91
C ILE A 305 0.19 -3.32 -22.02
N ASP A 306 -1.09 -3.44 -22.37
CA ASP A 306 -1.56 -4.37 -23.42
C ASP A 306 -0.96 -5.80 -23.33
N GLU A 307 -1.02 -6.38 -22.12
CA GLU A 307 -0.51 -7.72 -21.79
C GLU A 307 1.02 -7.89 -21.84
N VAL A 308 1.78 -6.86 -22.25
CA VAL A 308 3.23 -6.84 -22.12
C VAL A 308 3.67 -6.19 -20.81
N GLY A 309 4.70 -6.75 -20.18
CA GLY A 309 5.28 -6.16 -18.98
C GLY A 309 6.01 -4.85 -19.26
N LEU A 310 5.98 -3.94 -18.30
CA LEU A 310 6.75 -2.69 -18.33
C LEU A 310 8.25 -2.95 -18.12
N THR A 311 9.09 -2.60 -19.09
CA THR A 311 10.54 -2.53 -18.89
C THR A 311 10.85 -1.46 -17.86
N SER A 312 11.50 -1.81 -16.75
CA SER A 312 11.81 -0.84 -15.69
C SER A 312 13.08 -1.23 -14.95
N VAL A 313 13.82 -0.23 -14.49
CA VAL A 313 14.90 -0.44 -13.51
C VAL A 313 14.27 -0.79 -12.17
N SER A 314 14.62 -1.96 -11.63
CA SER A 314 14.08 -2.46 -10.37
C SER A 314 15.06 -2.24 -9.24
N ILE A 315 14.48 -1.88 -8.08
CA ILE A 315 15.19 -1.74 -6.82
C ILE A 315 14.95 -2.99 -5.96
N ASP A 316 16.00 -3.56 -5.39
CA ASP A 316 15.87 -4.61 -4.36
C ASP A 316 15.55 -3.94 -3.01
N TRP A 317 14.26 -3.80 -2.74
CA TRP A 317 13.76 -3.21 -1.49
C TRP A 317 14.14 -4.00 -0.24
N SER A 318 14.40 -5.31 -0.36
CA SER A 318 14.85 -6.11 0.78
C SER A 318 16.31 -5.78 1.11
N GLN A 319 17.15 -5.63 0.09
CA GLN A 319 18.52 -5.14 0.26
C GLN A 319 18.52 -3.68 0.77
N PHE A 320 17.67 -2.82 0.23
CA PHE A 320 17.55 -1.42 0.68
C PHE A 320 17.26 -1.33 2.18
N VAL A 321 16.26 -2.07 2.66
CA VAL A 321 15.91 -2.13 4.09
C VAL A 321 17.08 -2.68 4.93
N HIS A 322 17.79 -3.69 4.43
CA HIS A 322 18.97 -4.22 5.12
C HIS A 322 20.04 -3.14 5.31
N GLU A 323 20.37 -2.41 4.25
CA GLU A 323 21.37 -1.33 4.29
C GLU A 323 20.94 -0.17 5.18
N CYS A 324 19.64 0.15 5.24
CA CYS A 324 19.11 1.13 6.20
C CYS A 324 19.42 0.72 7.65
N VAL A 325 19.19 -0.55 8.00
CA VAL A 325 19.44 -1.06 9.36
C VAL A 325 20.94 -1.10 9.67
N GLU A 326 21.77 -1.56 8.74
CA GLU A 326 23.22 -1.58 8.92
C GLU A 326 23.80 -0.17 9.06
N THR A 327 23.31 0.78 8.26
CA THR A 327 23.66 2.20 8.35
C THR A 327 23.29 2.78 9.71
N LEU A 328 22.06 2.51 10.19
CA LEU A 328 21.63 2.91 11.53
C LEU A 328 22.53 2.36 12.62
N GLN A 329 22.81 1.06 12.60
CA GLN A 329 23.67 0.46 13.62
C GLN A 329 25.09 1.02 13.56
N LYS A 330 25.64 1.24 12.36
CA LYS A 330 26.97 1.84 12.18
C LYS A 330 27.01 3.26 12.75
N ARG A 331 26.00 4.09 12.47
CA ARG A 331 25.86 5.45 13.00
C ARG A 331 25.71 5.46 14.52
N LEU A 332 24.88 4.59 15.09
CA LEU A 332 24.71 4.49 16.55
C LEU A 332 25.98 4.02 17.27
N ARG A 333 26.80 3.19 16.62
CA ARG A 333 28.12 2.77 17.14
C ARG A 333 29.17 3.88 17.05
N GLN A 334 29.06 4.78 16.07
CA GLN A 334 30.02 5.86 15.83
C GLN A 334 29.31 7.21 15.57
N PRO A 335 28.69 7.82 16.59
CA PRO A 335 27.85 9.02 16.39
C PRO A 335 28.60 10.19 15.75
N SER A 336 29.90 10.34 16.08
CA SER A 336 30.75 11.44 15.61
C SER A 336 31.54 11.14 14.33
N ALA A 337 31.33 9.99 13.68
CA ALA A 337 31.97 9.72 12.39
C ALA A 337 31.46 10.69 11.31
N PRO A 338 32.25 10.98 10.25
CA PRO A 338 31.73 11.68 9.08
C PRO A 338 30.48 10.99 8.51
N SER A 339 29.60 11.74 7.86
CA SER A 339 28.53 11.17 7.05
C SER A 339 29.10 10.27 5.97
N PHE A 340 28.34 9.26 5.57
CA PHE A 340 28.70 8.40 4.46
C PHE A 340 27.46 8.02 3.65
N GLU A 341 27.72 7.63 2.42
CA GLU A 341 26.71 7.23 1.45
C GLU A 341 26.82 5.74 1.13
N VAL A 342 25.68 5.08 1.05
CA VAL A 342 25.53 3.71 0.57
C VAL A 342 24.71 3.75 -0.70
N VAL A 343 25.32 3.33 -1.81
CA VAL A 343 24.69 3.30 -3.13
C VAL A 343 24.40 1.84 -3.50
N LEU A 344 23.13 1.49 -3.60
CA LEU A 344 22.69 0.16 -3.98
C LEU A 344 22.75 -0.04 -5.49
N PRO A 345 23.19 -1.23 -5.96
CA PRO A 345 23.11 -1.57 -7.38
C PRO A 345 21.64 -1.73 -7.80
N VAL A 346 21.37 -1.42 -9.08
CA VAL A 346 20.03 -1.57 -9.68
C VAL A 346 20.10 -2.48 -10.90
N GLU A 347 18.98 -3.12 -11.22
CA GLU A 347 18.87 -4.05 -12.35
C GLU A 347 17.82 -3.56 -13.36
N LEU A 348 18.17 -3.50 -14.65
CA LEU A 348 17.20 -3.25 -15.70
C LEU A 348 16.42 -4.52 -16.03
N LEU A 349 15.15 -4.58 -15.64
CA LEU A 349 14.27 -5.69 -15.97
C LEU A 349 13.61 -5.45 -17.34
N VAL A 350 14.16 -6.09 -18.38
CA VAL A 350 13.68 -5.98 -19.76
C VAL A 350 12.40 -6.78 -19.96
N ARG A 351 11.38 -6.11 -20.52
CA ARG A 351 10.04 -6.65 -20.80
C ARG A 351 9.47 -6.12 -22.13
N GLY A 352 8.29 -6.56 -22.53
CA GLY A 352 7.76 -6.25 -23.87
C GLY A 352 7.48 -4.77 -24.16
N SER A 353 7.32 -3.88 -23.17
CA SER A 353 6.99 -2.47 -23.43
C SER A 353 8.09 -1.66 -24.16
N CYS A 354 9.32 -2.16 -24.25
CA CYS A 354 10.40 -1.52 -24.99
C CYS A 354 10.53 -2.02 -26.45
N GLY A 355 9.83 -3.10 -26.80
CA GLY A 355 9.94 -3.75 -28.12
C GLY A 355 10.94 -4.89 -28.21
N ALA A 356 11.55 -5.31 -27.09
CA ALA A 356 12.41 -6.50 -27.06
C ALA A 356 11.58 -7.78 -27.35
N PRO A 357 12.00 -8.64 -28.30
CA PRO A 357 11.34 -9.91 -28.56
C PRO A 357 11.61 -10.88 -27.40
N GLU A 358 10.53 -11.48 -26.87
CA GLU A 358 10.51 -12.45 -25.78
C GLU A 358 11.03 -11.91 -24.43
N SER A 359 10.11 -11.56 -23.53
CA SER A 359 10.41 -11.57 -22.10
C SER A 359 9.74 -12.79 -21.47
N ASP A 360 10.52 -13.69 -20.89
CA ASP A 360 10.05 -14.76 -19.97
C ASP A 360 9.44 -14.21 -18.67
N TRP A 361 9.15 -12.91 -18.64
CA TRP A 361 8.60 -12.23 -17.48
C TRP A 361 7.16 -12.67 -17.23
N ASN A 362 7.03 -13.53 -16.22
CA ASN A 362 5.77 -13.77 -15.53
C ASN A 362 5.73 -12.80 -14.33
N PRO A 363 4.68 -11.96 -14.16
CA PRO A 363 4.54 -11.11 -12.98
C PRO A 363 4.48 -11.90 -11.66
N PHE A 364 4.32 -13.22 -11.73
CA PHE A 364 4.30 -14.13 -10.58
C PHE A 364 5.17 -15.37 -10.85
N PRO A 365 6.52 -15.31 -10.67
CA PRO A 365 7.34 -16.50 -10.67
C PRO A 365 6.86 -17.44 -9.56
N SER A 366 6.91 -18.75 -9.80
CA SER A 366 6.32 -19.82 -8.97
C SER A 366 6.97 -20.02 -7.59
N HIS A 367 7.64 -19.01 -7.03
CA HIS A 367 8.37 -19.07 -5.77
C HIS A 367 7.91 -17.94 -4.82
N GLY A 368 7.35 -18.31 -3.68
CA GLY A 368 7.24 -17.44 -2.50
C GLY A 368 6.10 -16.42 -2.54
N ALA A 369 4.97 -16.77 -1.93
CA ALA A 369 3.84 -15.89 -1.71
C ALA A 369 4.18 -14.79 -0.69
N GLU A 370 4.63 -13.62 -1.16
CA GLU A 370 4.55 -12.31 -0.48
C GLU A 370 4.99 -11.22 -1.47
N ALA A 371 4.12 -10.82 -2.42
CA ALA A 371 4.41 -9.70 -3.31
C ALA A 371 3.14 -8.97 -3.76
N PHE A 372 3.24 -7.65 -3.71
CA PHE A 372 2.26 -6.60 -4.02
C PHE A 372 1.52 -6.83 -5.35
N VAL A 373 0.18 -6.74 -5.35
CA VAL A 373 -0.64 -6.79 -6.58
C VAL A 373 -0.80 -5.37 -7.12
N GLY A 374 -0.03 -5.00 -8.14
CA GLY A 374 -0.20 -3.74 -8.87
C GLY A 374 -1.40 -3.76 -9.83
N PRO A 375 -1.85 -2.57 -10.29
CA PRO A 375 -2.99 -2.45 -11.20
C PRO A 375 -2.68 -3.00 -12.59
N ARG A 376 -3.57 -3.87 -13.09
CA ARG A 376 -3.64 -4.28 -14.50
C ARG A 376 -4.49 -3.27 -15.25
N TRP A 377 -3.90 -2.55 -16.21
CA TRP A 377 -4.64 -1.67 -17.11
C TRP A 377 -5.11 -2.46 -18.33
N GLN A 378 -6.42 -2.67 -18.45
CA GLN A 378 -7.07 -3.18 -19.65
C GLN A 378 -7.96 -2.08 -20.22
N VAL A 379 -7.70 -1.68 -21.46
CA VAL A 379 -8.54 -0.71 -22.17
C VAL A 379 -9.91 -1.34 -22.45
N GLN A 380 -10.99 -0.70 -21.98
CA GLN A 380 -12.35 -1.02 -22.35
C GLN A 380 -12.55 -0.60 -23.82
N ARG A 381 -12.55 -1.56 -24.75
CA ARG A 381 -12.66 -1.33 -26.21
C ARG A 381 -14.04 -0.89 -26.72
N ASP A 382 -14.93 -0.47 -25.84
CA ASP A 382 -16.25 -0.02 -26.23
C ASP A 382 -16.21 1.49 -26.44
N HIS A 383 -16.48 1.92 -27.69
CA HIS A 383 -16.64 3.30 -28.19
C HIS A 383 -15.59 3.83 -29.18
N LEU A 384 -15.35 3.09 -30.28
CA LEU A 384 -14.95 3.72 -31.55
C LEU A 384 -15.93 3.34 -32.66
N SER A 385 -17.04 4.07 -32.74
CA SER A 385 -17.88 4.07 -33.94
C SER A 385 -17.22 4.95 -35.01
N ILE A 386 -16.37 4.34 -35.83
CA ILE A 386 -15.84 4.99 -37.04
C ILE A 386 -17.02 5.21 -37.99
N ARG A 387 -17.55 6.44 -38.03
CA ARG A 387 -18.47 6.89 -39.06
C ARG A 387 -17.73 6.92 -40.41
N SER A 388 -18.05 5.97 -41.28
CA SER A 388 -17.68 6.03 -42.70
C SER A 388 -18.37 7.22 -43.37
N LYS A 389 -17.62 8.26 -43.77
CA LYS A 389 -18.09 9.20 -44.79
C LYS A 389 -17.59 8.73 -46.16
N SER A 390 -18.55 8.26 -46.94
CA SER A 390 -18.45 7.98 -48.37
C SER A 390 -18.07 9.24 -49.16
N GLY A 391 -17.07 9.13 -50.03
CA GLY A 391 -16.75 10.13 -51.05
C GLY A 391 -15.63 9.64 -51.99
N ARG A 392 -16.00 8.93 -53.05
CA ARG A 392 -15.15 8.71 -54.25
C ARG A 392 -15.10 10.01 -55.08
N PRO A 393 -14.01 10.29 -55.84
CA PRO A 393 -13.81 9.71 -57.19
C PRO A 393 -12.33 9.38 -57.53
N SER A 394 -12.03 8.19 -58.04
CA SER A 394 -11.79 7.79 -59.46
C SER A 394 -10.36 7.96 -60.01
N SER A 395 -9.78 6.79 -60.34
CA SER A 395 -8.86 6.46 -61.47
C SER A 395 -7.46 7.10 -61.58
N SER A 396 -6.42 6.31 -61.36
CA SER A 396 -5.57 5.73 -62.43
C SER A 396 -4.36 4.96 -61.87
N SER A 397 -3.97 3.88 -62.54
CA SER A 397 -2.71 3.12 -62.42
C SER A 397 -2.25 2.85 -63.87
N PRO A 398 -1.03 2.34 -64.22
CA PRO A 398 -0.11 1.54 -63.38
C PRO A 398 1.42 1.64 -63.69
N SER A 399 2.20 0.70 -63.11
CA SER A 399 3.57 0.19 -63.42
C SER A 399 4.73 0.85 -62.65
N HIS A 400 5.75 0.16 -62.10
CA HIS A 400 6.47 -1.06 -62.52
C HIS A 400 7.13 -1.87 -61.36
N ASN A 401 7.21 -3.19 -61.59
CA ASN A 401 8.14 -4.25 -61.15
C ASN A 401 9.30 -4.01 -60.17
N GLY A 402 9.42 -4.96 -59.21
CA GLY A 402 10.67 -5.30 -58.52
C GLY A 402 10.50 -6.54 -57.62
N SER A 403 10.52 -7.74 -58.21
CA SER A 403 10.45 -9.02 -57.48
C SER A 403 11.80 -9.39 -56.85
N SER A 404 11.88 -9.37 -55.52
CA SER A 404 12.97 -10.00 -54.75
C SER A 404 12.53 -11.39 -54.27
N ALA A 405 13.33 -12.41 -54.58
CA ALA A 405 13.04 -13.80 -54.24
C ALA A 405 13.24 -14.07 -52.73
N MET A 406 12.16 -14.38 -52.01
CA MET A 406 12.22 -14.91 -50.65
C MET A 406 12.59 -16.40 -50.67
N LYS A 407 13.68 -16.75 -49.99
CA LYS A 407 14.05 -18.14 -49.68
C LYS A 407 13.01 -18.74 -48.72
N LEU A 408 12.40 -19.86 -49.10
CA LEU A 408 11.53 -20.66 -48.24
C LEU A 408 12.38 -21.40 -47.19
N THR A 409 12.15 -21.10 -45.91
CA THR A 409 12.65 -21.87 -44.76
C THR A 409 11.82 -23.14 -44.56
N LYS A 410 12.45 -24.21 -44.06
CA LYS A 410 11.88 -25.56 -43.93
C LYS A 410 10.61 -25.57 -43.06
N ALA A 411 9.56 -26.25 -43.51
CA ALA A 411 8.31 -26.45 -42.76
C ALA A 411 8.44 -27.59 -41.73
N PHE A 412 7.81 -27.39 -40.56
CA PHE A 412 7.75 -28.36 -39.44
C PHE A 412 7.01 -29.65 -39.80
N THR A 413 7.38 -30.76 -39.17
CA THR A 413 6.71 -32.05 -39.35
C THR A 413 5.44 -32.18 -38.49
N LEU A 414 4.48 -32.98 -38.96
CA LEU A 414 3.21 -33.22 -38.26
C LEU A 414 3.40 -33.78 -36.83
N ILE A 415 4.44 -34.60 -36.63
CA ILE A 415 4.73 -35.19 -35.31
C ILE A 415 5.20 -34.11 -34.34
N GLU A 416 6.05 -33.19 -34.77
CA GLU A 416 6.53 -32.08 -33.93
C GLU A 416 5.36 -31.18 -33.51
N LEU A 417 4.43 -30.88 -34.42
CA LEU A 417 3.25 -30.08 -34.10
C LEU A 417 2.34 -30.76 -33.07
N LEU A 418 2.10 -32.07 -33.21
CA LEU A 418 1.26 -32.82 -32.27
C LEU A 418 1.88 -32.91 -30.88
N VAL A 419 3.20 -33.10 -30.78
CA VAL A 419 3.90 -33.12 -29.50
C VAL A 419 3.81 -31.75 -28.81
N VAL A 420 3.97 -30.66 -29.55
CA VAL A 420 3.86 -29.30 -29.00
C VAL A 420 2.45 -29.04 -28.47
N ILE A 421 1.41 -29.39 -29.23
CA ILE A 421 0.02 -29.22 -28.77
C ILE A 421 -0.26 -30.08 -27.52
N ALA A 422 0.26 -31.31 -27.47
CA ALA A 422 0.10 -32.18 -26.31
C ALA A 422 0.80 -31.61 -25.05
N ILE A 423 2.01 -31.07 -25.19
CA ILE A 423 2.73 -30.42 -24.09
C ILE A 423 1.96 -29.17 -23.63
N ILE A 424 1.52 -28.32 -24.55
CA ILE A 424 0.70 -27.13 -24.23
C ILE A 424 -0.58 -27.55 -23.49
N ALA A 425 -1.26 -28.61 -23.93
CA ALA A 425 -2.48 -29.10 -23.29
C ALA A 425 -2.25 -29.60 -21.86
N ILE A 426 -1.16 -30.34 -21.62
CA ILE A 426 -0.78 -30.81 -20.28
C ILE A 426 -0.41 -29.64 -19.37
N LEU A 427 0.41 -28.71 -19.86
CA LEU A 427 0.78 -27.51 -19.12
C LEU A 427 -0.47 -26.69 -18.77
N ALA A 428 -1.36 -26.46 -19.73
CA ALA A 428 -2.61 -25.74 -19.53
C ALA A 428 -3.52 -26.44 -18.49
N ALA A 429 -3.62 -27.77 -18.51
CA ALA A 429 -4.44 -28.53 -17.57
C ALA A 429 -3.96 -28.43 -16.12
N ILE A 430 -2.65 -28.31 -15.89
CA ILE A 430 -2.08 -28.10 -14.55
C ILE A 430 -2.21 -26.62 -14.15
N LEU A 431 -2.04 -25.72 -15.11
CA LEU A 431 -1.91 -24.29 -14.87
C LEU A 431 -3.27 -23.61 -14.64
N PHE A 432 -4.34 -23.98 -15.36
CA PHE A 432 -5.65 -23.34 -15.24
C PHE A 432 -6.30 -23.48 -13.84
N PRO A 433 -6.32 -24.66 -13.19
CA PRO A 433 -6.87 -24.79 -11.84
C PRO A 433 -6.11 -23.96 -10.81
N VAL A 434 -4.77 -23.93 -10.92
CA VAL A 434 -3.90 -23.15 -10.02
C VAL A 434 -4.13 -21.65 -10.20
N PHE A 435 -4.24 -21.17 -11.44
CA PHE A 435 -4.58 -19.77 -11.70
C PHE A 435 -5.98 -19.39 -11.22
N ALA A 436 -6.98 -20.26 -11.38
CA ALA A 436 -8.33 -20.02 -10.87
C ALA A 436 -8.32 -19.87 -9.34
N GLN A 437 -7.58 -20.72 -8.63
CA GLN A 437 -7.42 -20.64 -7.17
C GLN A 437 -6.68 -19.37 -6.74
N ALA A 438 -5.57 -19.02 -7.41
CA ALA A 438 -4.80 -17.81 -7.12
C ALA A 438 -5.63 -16.53 -7.34
N LYS A 439 -6.39 -16.47 -8.44
CA LYS A 439 -7.31 -15.34 -8.73
C LYS A 439 -8.41 -15.21 -7.68
N ALA A 440 -8.99 -16.34 -7.24
CA ALA A 440 -9.99 -16.33 -6.17
C ALA A 440 -9.40 -15.88 -4.82
N ALA A 441 -8.17 -16.29 -4.50
CA ALA A 441 -7.47 -15.85 -3.29
C ALA A 441 -7.16 -14.34 -3.31
N ALA A 442 -6.72 -13.79 -4.45
CA ALA A 442 -6.45 -12.37 -4.60
C ALA A 442 -7.74 -11.53 -4.44
N LYS A 443 -8.85 -11.95 -5.08
CA LYS A 443 -10.16 -11.30 -4.91
C LYS A 443 -10.62 -11.32 -3.46
N LYS A 444 -10.45 -12.45 -2.77
CA LYS A 444 -10.76 -12.57 -1.35
C LYS A 444 -9.96 -11.56 -0.49
N THR A 445 -8.67 -11.39 -0.74
CA THR A 445 -7.83 -10.43 0.00
C THR A 445 -8.25 -8.98 -0.26
N ALA A 446 -8.53 -8.63 -1.52
CA ALA A 446 -9.01 -7.29 -1.87
C ALA A 446 -10.34 -6.96 -1.18
N VAL A 447 -11.31 -7.88 -1.24
CA VAL A 447 -12.62 -7.69 -0.61
C VAL A 447 -12.52 -7.67 0.93
N MET A 448 -11.54 -8.37 1.52
CA MET A 448 -11.23 -8.25 2.95
C MET A 448 -10.77 -6.85 3.34
N SER A 449 -9.87 -6.26 2.54
CA SER A 449 -9.37 -4.91 2.78
C SER A 449 -10.49 -3.88 2.64
N ASN A 450 -11.33 -4.02 1.60
CA ASN A 450 -12.52 -3.20 1.41
C ASN A 450 -13.48 -3.30 2.60
N ALA A 451 -13.78 -4.52 3.06
CA ALA A 451 -14.63 -4.76 4.22
C ALA A 451 -14.08 -4.06 5.47
N LYS A 452 -12.76 -4.16 5.73
CA LYS A 452 -12.11 -3.44 6.84
C LYS A 452 -12.26 -1.93 6.72
N GLN A 453 -12.08 -1.38 5.52
CA GLN A 453 -12.24 0.06 5.26
C GLN A 453 -13.68 0.51 5.54
N ILE A 454 -14.69 -0.22 5.06
CA ILE A 454 -16.09 0.05 5.36
C ILE A 454 -16.35 0.02 6.88
N GLY A 455 -15.79 -0.96 7.59
CA GLY A 455 -15.88 -1.05 9.05
C GLY A 455 -15.27 0.16 9.78
N ILE A 456 -14.12 0.64 9.31
CA ILE A 456 -13.49 1.86 9.83
C ILE A 456 -14.36 3.08 9.54
N SER A 457 -14.87 3.23 8.31
CA SER A 457 -15.74 4.35 7.93
C SER A 457 -16.99 4.40 8.79
N MET A 458 -17.59 3.25 9.09
CA MET A 458 -18.73 3.15 9.99
C MET A 458 -18.36 3.54 11.42
N LYS A 459 -17.18 3.17 11.91
CA LYS A 459 -16.71 3.56 13.25
C LYS A 459 -16.40 5.05 13.37
N LEU A 460 -15.89 5.66 12.31
CA LEU A 460 -15.71 7.11 12.23
C LEU A 460 -17.05 7.84 12.22
N TYR A 461 -18.01 7.34 11.44
CA TYR A 461 -19.38 7.84 11.47
C TYR A 461 -19.98 7.75 12.87
N ASN A 462 -19.90 6.60 13.54
CA ASN A 462 -20.42 6.44 14.90
C ASN A 462 -19.84 7.51 15.86
N GLY A 463 -18.53 7.77 15.80
CA GLY A 463 -17.90 8.79 16.63
C GLY A 463 -18.42 10.22 16.42
N ASP A 464 -18.85 10.54 15.20
CA ASP A 464 -19.42 11.85 14.86
C ASP A 464 -20.93 11.94 15.15
N TYR A 465 -21.60 10.80 15.34
CA TYR A 465 -23.06 10.69 15.48
C TYR A 465 -23.48 9.99 16.79
N ASP A 466 -22.89 10.42 17.93
CA ASP A 466 -23.22 9.96 19.30
C ASP A 466 -23.18 8.43 19.49
N ASP A 467 -22.13 7.80 18.93
CA ASP A 467 -21.94 6.35 18.87
C ASP A 467 -23.08 5.60 18.16
N GLY A 468 -23.92 6.31 17.41
CA GLY A 468 -25.06 5.78 16.67
C GLY A 468 -24.64 5.25 15.30
N ASN A 469 -25.07 4.03 14.98
CA ASN A 469 -24.87 3.45 13.65
C ASN A 469 -25.67 4.21 12.57
N VAL A 470 -25.28 4.05 11.32
CA VAL A 470 -25.99 4.65 10.17
C VAL A 470 -27.44 4.17 10.11
N LEU A 471 -28.37 5.13 10.14
CA LEU A 471 -29.82 4.90 10.16
C LEU A 471 -30.44 4.52 8.80
N ALA A 472 -29.76 4.84 7.70
CA ALA A 472 -30.23 4.58 6.35
C ALA A 472 -30.35 3.06 6.09
N TRP A 473 -31.41 2.67 5.40
CA TRP A 473 -31.68 1.29 4.95
C TRP A 473 -30.79 0.99 3.73
N TRP A 474 -31.36 0.88 2.54
CA TRP A 474 -30.66 0.41 1.34
C TRP A 474 -29.56 1.37 0.84
N ASP A 475 -29.59 2.60 1.33
CA ASP A 475 -28.70 3.72 1.03
C ASP A 475 -27.73 4.03 2.18
N TRP A 476 -27.48 3.08 3.09
CA TRP A 476 -26.53 3.23 4.21
C TRP A 476 -25.09 3.57 3.79
N ASN A 477 -24.71 3.27 2.56
CA ASN A 477 -23.43 3.70 2.01
C ASN A 477 -23.36 5.22 1.87
N VAL A 478 -24.49 5.91 1.63
CA VAL A 478 -24.53 7.35 1.34
C VAL A 478 -24.00 8.19 2.51
N PRO A 479 -24.46 8.02 3.77
CA PRO A 479 -23.91 8.75 4.90
C PRO A 479 -22.43 8.46 5.20
N LEU A 480 -21.91 7.31 4.74
CA LEU A 480 -20.50 6.98 4.89
C LEU A 480 -19.59 7.67 3.88
N GLY A 481 -20.14 8.28 2.84
CA GLY A 481 -19.38 8.96 1.78
C GLY A 481 -18.20 9.81 2.29
N PRO A 482 -18.41 10.74 3.25
CA PRO A 482 -17.33 11.57 3.80
C PRO A 482 -16.21 10.80 4.51
N TYR A 483 -16.50 9.59 4.99
CA TYR A 483 -15.58 8.72 5.74
C TYR A 483 -14.93 7.63 4.88
N THR A 484 -15.22 7.62 3.58
CA THR A 484 -14.75 6.61 2.62
C THR A 484 -13.86 7.24 1.58
N LYS A 485 -12.81 6.51 1.15
CA LYS A 485 -11.87 6.99 0.12
C LYS A 485 -12.52 7.05 -1.27
N ASN A 486 -13.42 6.12 -1.57
CA ASN A 486 -14.17 6.02 -2.81
C ASN A 486 -15.33 5.03 -2.65
N TRP A 487 -16.24 5.01 -3.64
CA TRP A 487 -17.40 4.11 -3.67
C TRP A 487 -17.06 2.66 -4.05
N ASP A 488 -15.91 2.41 -4.68
CA ASP A 488 -15.53 1.09 -5.17
C ASP A 488 -15.31 0.09 -4.02
N ILE A 489 -15.02 0.57 -2.80
CA ILE A 489 -14.89 -0.28 -1.62
C ILE A 489 -16.19 -1.06 -1.34
N PHE A 490 -17.35 -0.52 -1.69
CA PHE A 490 -18.65 -1.19 -1.53
C PHE A 490 -18.93 -2.22 -2.61
N THR A 491 -18.01 -2.44 -3.56
CA THR A 491 -18.19 -3.38 -4.66
C THR A 491 -17.29 -4.61 -4.53
N ASP A 492 -17.91 -5.79 -4.52
CA ASP A 492 -17.22 -7.07 -4.65
C ASP A 492 -17.03 -7.45 -6.13
N THR A 493 -15.78 -7.54 -6.58
CA THR A 493 -15.42 -7.94 -7.96
C THR A 493 -15.69 -9.42 -8.29
N ALA A 494 -16.03 -10.23 -7.29
CA ALA A 494 -16.51 -11.60 -7.47
C ALA A 494 -18.04 -11.68 -7.59
N SER A 495 -18.76 -10.58 -7.31
CA SER A 495 -20.23 -10.51 -7.40
C SER A 495 -20.72 -10.55 -8.84
N ALA A 496 -21.84 -11.23 -9.06
CA ALA A 496 -22.60 -11.17 -10.30
C ALA A 496 -23.59 -9.98 -10.34
N ALA A 497 -23.67 -9.18 -9.26
CA ALA A 497 -24.50 -7.97 -9.24
C ALA A 497 -24.11 -7.01 -10.36
N LYS A 498 -25.09 -6.25 -10.86
CA LYS A 498 -24.85 -5.15 -11.79
C LYS A 498 -23.90 -4.15 -11.13
N ARG A 499 -22.92 -3.66 -11.90
CA ARG A 499 -22.01 -2.61 -11.43
C ARG A 499 -22.82 -1.33 -11.17
N PRO A 500 -22.61 -0.66 -10.02
CA PRO A 500 -23.29 0.60 -9.74
C PRO A 500 -22.95 1.68 -10.78
N VAL A 501 -23.95 2.48 -11.12
CA VAL A 501 -23.82 3.67 -11.96
C VAL A 501 -24.18 4.90 -11.14
N MET A 502 -23.55 6.04 -11.44
CA MET A 502 -23.83 7.27 -10.72
C MET A 502 -25.22 7.79 -11.07
N VAL A 503 -26.05 7.98 -10.04
CA VAL A 503 -27.37 8.61 -10.14
C VAL A 503 -27.29 9.98 -9.47
N THR A 504 -27.69 11.01 -10.20
CA THR A 504 -27.70 12.39 -9.71
C THR A 504 -29.08 12.77 -9.20
N TYR A 505 -29.12 13.32 -7.99
CA TYR A 505 -30.29 13.83 -7.30
C TYR A 505 -30.11 15.33 -7.06
N THR A 506 -31.15 16.10 -7.37
CA THR A 506 -31.23 17.54 -7.11
C THR A 506 -32.33 17.81 -6.09
N ALA A 507 -32.29 18.99 -5.47
CA ALA A 507 -33.30 19.38 -4.50
C ALA A 507 -34.72 19.44 -5.12
N GLU A 508 -34.83 19.67 -6.42
CA GLU A 508 -36.11 19.69 -7.15
C GLU A 508 -36.70 18.29 -7.38
N ASP A 509 -35.87 17.25 -7.38
CA ASP A 509 -36.34 15.87 -7.56
C ASP A 509 -37.18 15.38 -6.36
N ASN A 510 -37.02 16.03 -5.20
CA ASN A 510 -37.69 15.65 -3.95
C ASN A 510 -37.49 14.16 -3.59
N CYS A 511 -36.29 13.64 -3.87
CA CYS A 511 -35.87 12.30 -3.46
C CYS A 511 -35.29 12.35 -2.05
N HIS A 512 -35.66 11.39 -1.21
CA HIS A 512 -35.23 11.29 0.18
C HIS A 512 -34.57 9.94 0.44
N MET A 513 -33.63 9.93 1.38
CA MET A 513 -33.05 8.71 1.92
C MET A 513 -34.09 7.91 2.70
N TRP A 514 -33.85 6.62 2.83
CA TRP A 514 -34.63 5.74 3.70
C TRP A 514 -34.09 5.75 5.14
N ASP A 515 -33.90 6.94 5.71
CA ASP A 515 -33.36 7.17 7.06
C ASP A 515 -34.42 7.52 8.11
N ASN A 516 -35.71 7.62 7.73
CA ASN A 516 -36.83 7.86 8.62
C ASN A 516 -38.07 7.00 8.27
N LEU A 517 -38.82 6.56 9.29
CA LEU A 517 -39.97 5.67 9.16
C LEU A 517 -41.26 6.37 8.74
N ASP A 518 -41.31 7.70 8.73
CA ASP A 518 -42.41 8.42 8.09
C ASP A 518 -42.10 8.63 6.61
N SER A 519 -43.11 8.38 5.77
CA SER A 519 -42.95 8.32 4.31
C SER A 519 -42.71 9.67 3.62
N SER A 520 -42.36 10.73 4.36
CA SER A 520 -42.30 12.11 3.87
C SER A 520 -41.21 13.01 4.48
N SER A 521 -40.33 12.51 5.36
CA SER A 521 -39.40 13.36 6.11
C SER A 521 -37.94 12.90 6.18
N GLY A 522 -37.52 11.94 5.34
CA GLY A 522 -36.11 11.52 5.27
C GLY A 522 -35.17 12.64 4.80
N SER A 523 -33.87 12.49 5.04
CA SER A 523 -32.88 13.48 4.55
C SER A 523 -32.91 13.55 3.03
N GLN A 524 -32.96 14.78 2.49
CA GLN A 524 -33.05 14.97 1.05
C GLN A 524 -31.75 14.52 0.36
N LEU A 525 -31.89 13.66 -0.65
CA LEU A 525 -30.78 13.24 -1.51
C LEU A 525 -30.43 14.37 -2.47
N VAL A 526 -29.27 14.99 -2.26
CA VAL A 526 -28.70 15.98 -3.18
C VAL A 526 -27.25 15.62 -3.45
N GLY A 527 -26.91 15.45 -4.72
CA GLY A 527 -25.57 15.01 -5.14
C GLY A 527 -25.62 13.84 -6.11
N SER A 528 -24.47 13.23 -6.37
CA SER A 528 -24.38 12.05 -7.22
C SER A 528 -23.89 10.87 -6.39
N PHE A 529 -24.65 9.77 -6.41
CA PHE A 529 -24.36 8.57 -5.63
C PHE A 529 -24.45 7.32 -6.50
N PRO A 530 -23.63 6.29 -6.25
CA PRO A 530 -23.67 5.04 -6.98
C PRO A 530 -24.97 4.26 -6.67
N SER A 531 -25.59 3.71 -7.71
CA SER A 531 -26.72 2.79 -7.57
C SER A 531 -26.68 1.68 -8.61
N ASN A 532 -26.98 0.45 -8.20
CA ASN A 532 -27.29 -0.65 -9.11
C ASN A 532 -28.73 -1.17 -8.95
N ALA A 533 -29.60 -0.35 -8.34
CA ALA A 533 -31.02 -0.65 -8.16
C ALA A 533 -31.74 -0.81 -9.51
N GLU A 534 -32.74 -1.69 -9.54
CA GLU A 534 -33.50 -1.94 -10.76
C GLU A 534 -34.54 -0.83 -11.00
N PRO A 535 -34.95 -0.60 -12.26
CA PRO A 535 -36.05 0.32 -12.55
C PRO A 535 -37.33 -0.09 -11.79
N GLY A 536 -37.80 0.78 -10.89
CA GLY A 536 -38.94 0.53 -10.01
C GLY A 536 -38.58 0.55 -8.51
N ASP A 537 -37.32 0.33 -8.17
CA ASP A 537 -36.80 0.45 -6.79
C ASP A 537 -36.47 1.92 -6.49
N ASN A 538 -37.50 2.71 -6.26
CA ASN A 538 -37.36 4.18 -6.21
C ASN A 538 -36.93 4.69 -4.82
N ALA A 539 -36.21 5.82 -4.82
CA ALA A 539 -35.97 6.63 -3.63
C ALA A 539 -37.30 7.15 -3.07
N GLN A 540 -37.31 7.42 -1.76
CA GLN A 540 -38.50 7.91 -1.09
C GLN A 540 -38.90 9.29 -1.67
N GLY A 541 -40.19 9.50 -1.94
CA GLY A 541 -40.71 10.79 -2.41
C GLY A 541 -40.52 11.11 -3.90
N CYS A 542 -39.82 10.27 -4.67
CA CYS A 542 -39.58 10.51 -6.10
C CYS A 542 -39.59 9.22 -6.95
N SER A 543 -39.40 9.35 -8.27
CA SER A 543 -39.38 8.23 -9.23
C SER A 543 -37.97 7.80 -9.67
N LYS A 544 -36.92 8.42 -9.14
CA LYS A 544 -35.54 7.98 -9.38
C LYS A 544 -35.25 6.76 -8.53
N VAL A 545 -34.40 5.86 -9.04
CA VAL A 545 -33.91 4.73 -8.25
C VAL A 545 -33.16 5.21 -7.01
N PHE A 546 -33.22 4.49 -5.90
CA PHE A 546 -32.52 4.91 -4.68
C PHE A 546 -31.00 4.66 -4.78
N ALA A 547 -30.22 5.33 -3.93
CA ALA A 547 -28.77 5.43 -4.00
C ALA A 547 -28.02 4.28 -3.29
N GLY A 548 -28.23 3.02 -3.71
CA GLY A 548 -27.58 1.87 -3.06
C GLY A 548 -27.01 0.78 -3.94
N ILE A 549 -26.16 -0.03 -3.30
CA ILE A 549 -25.25 -0.99 -3.94
C ILE A 549 -25.60 -2.42 -3.52
N TYR A 550 -26.54 -3.03 -4.24
CA TYR A 550 -27.07 -4.37 -3.98
C TYR A 550 -26.11 -5.52 -4.27
N GLY A 551 -26.21 -6.58 -3.45
CA GLY A 551 -25.56 -7.87 -3.70
C GLY A 551 -24.04 -7.84 -3.56
N HIS A 552 -23.50 -6.82 -2.89
CA HIS A 552 -22.08 -6.71 -2.57
C HIS A 552 -21.87 -6.82 -1.05
N PHE A 553 -22.15 -5.76 -0.30
CA PHE A 553 -22.11 -5.74 1.16
C PHE A 553 -23.47 -5.36 1.72
N ALA A 554 -23.80 -5.87 2.91
CA ALA A 554 -24.94 -5.40 3.67
C ALA A 554 -24.56 -5.23 5.13
N LYS A 555 -25.22 -4.29 5.79
CA LYS A 555 -25.21 -4.22 7.25
C LYS A 555 -25.96 -5.42 7.80
N ASN A 556 -25.53 -5.89 8.95
CA ASN A 556 -26.15 -7.02 9.58
C ASN A 556 -27.66 -6.80 9.92
N GLU A 557 -28.02 -5.58 10.31
CA GLU A 557 -29.42 -5.19 10.57
C GLU A 557 -30.32 -5.22 9.31
N GLU A 558 -29.75 -5.07 8.11
CA GLU A 558 -30.49 -5.25 6.84
C GLU A 558 -30.74 -6.74 6.56
N VAL A 559 -29.77 -7.60 6.91
CA VAL A 559 -29.92 -9.06 6.83
C VAL A 559 -31.02 -9.54 7.79
N LEU A 560 -31.11 -8.93 8.98
CA LEU A 560 -32.13 -9.23 9.99
C LEU A 560 -33.51 -8.56 9.71
N GLY A 561 -33.53 -7.33 9.21
CA GLY A 561 -34.75 -6.55 8.93
C GLY A 561 -35.59 -7.13 7.79
N ASN A 562 -34.96 -7.74 6.79
CA ASN A 562 -35.62 -8.46 5.70
C ASN A 562 -36.39 -9.72 6.17
N TYR A 563 -36.18 -10.18 7.42
CA TYR A 563 -36.80 -11.38 7.98
C TYR A 563 -38.08 -11.13 8.80
N GLY A 564 -38.56 -9.89 8.86
CA GLY A 564 -39.87 -9.60 9.44
C GLY A 564 -39.90 -9.41 10.96
N SER A 565 -38.81 -8.91 11.56
CA SER A 565 -38.85 -8.27 12.89
C SER A 565 -39.75 -7.02 12.85
N SER A 566 -41.07 -7.23 12.85
CA SER A 566 -42.08 -6.15 12.87
C SER A 566 -42.48 -5.73 14.28
N SER A 567 -41.78 -6.16 15.32
CA SER A 567 -42.11 -5.83 16.70
C SER A 567 -40.87 -5.41 17.48
N VAL A 568 -40.19 -4.35 17.01
CA VAL A 568 -39.81 -3.10 17.72
C VAL A 568 -38.95 -2.24 16.75
N TYR A 569 -39.21 -2.28 15.43
CA TYR A 569 -38.59 -1.28 14.55
C TYR A 569 -39.45 -0.01 14.59
N ASN A 570 -39.38 0.68 15.72
CA ASN A 570 -40.10 1.91 15.98
C ASN A 570 -39.16 3.10 15.76
N GLY A 571 -38.42 3.10 14.65
CA GLY A 571 -37.71 4.28 14.13
C GLY A 571 -36.73 4.90 15.11
N SER A 572 -36.22 4.12 16.07
CA SER A 572 -35.46 4.61 17.20
C SER A 572 -34.02 4.17 17.05
N GLY A 573 -33.23 5.02 16.39
CA GLY A 573 -31.77 5.09 16.49
C GLY A 573 -31.03 3.99 15.76
N GLY A 574 -29.95 4.35 15.07
CA GLY A 574 -28.91 3.37 14.80
C GLY A 574 -28.54 2.74 16.13
N LEU A 575 -28.28 1.43 16.14
CA LEU A 575 -27.82 0.76 17.34
C LEU A 575 -26.64 1.56 17.89
N ASN A 576 -26.78 2.06 19.12
CA ASN A 576 -25.65 2.70 19.77
C ASN A 576 -24.60 1.62 20.00
N GLU A 577 -23.35 1.90 19.67
CA GLU A 577 -22.28 0.92 19.78
C GLU A 577 -22.13 0.37 21.21
N GLY A 578 -22.44 1.18 22.22
CA GLY A 578 -22.48 0.78 23.63
C GLY A 578 -23.55 -0.27 23.97
N ALA A 579 -24.51 -0.52 23.08
CA ALA A 579 -25.51 -1.58 23.23
C ALA A 579 -25.02 -2.95 22.71
N ILE A 580 -23.83 -3.03 22.12
CA ILE A 580 -23.24 -4.27 21.61
C ILE A 580 -22.44 -4.94 22.73
N GLU A 581 -22.99 -5.95 23.38
CA GLU A 581 -22.36 -6.62 24.53
C GLU A 581 -21.03 -7.31 24.20
N ALA A 582 -20.89 -7.85 22.99
CA ALA A 582 -19.66 -8.52 22.53
C ALA A 582 -19.28 -8.05 21.11
N PRO A 583 -18.68 -6.85 20.96
CA PRO A 583 -18.39 -6.26 19.65
C PRO A 583 -17.45 -7.11 18.79
N SER A 584 -16.46 -7.78 19.41
CA SER A 584 -15.55 -8.70 18.73
C SER A 584 -16.20 -10.02 18.30
N GLU A 585 -17.40 -10.33 18.81
CA GLU A 585 -18.14 -11.54 18.45
C GLU A 585 -19.35 -11.24 17.55
N THR A 586 -19.66 -9.95 17.40
CA THR A 586 -20.86 -9.48 16.72
C THR A 586 -20.56 -9.15 15.27
N ILE A 587 -21.24 -9.83 14.33
CA ILE A 587 -21.10 -9.50 12.90
C ILE A 587 -21.80 -8.18 12.61
N TYR A 588 -21.06 -7.27 12.00
CA TYR A 588 -21.52 -5.92 11.69
C TYR A 588 -21.76 -5.71 10.19
N ILE A 589 -20.87 -6.23 9.34
CA ILE A 589 -20.99 -6.17 7.87
C ILE A 589 -20.57 -7.52 7.27
N ALA A 590 -21.33 -8.00 6.29
CA ALA A 590 -21.06 -9.24 5.58
C ALA A 590 -21.39 -9.13 4.08
N LEU A 591 -20.94 -10.11 3.30
CA LEU A 591 -21.28 -10.18 1.88
C LEU A 591 -22.66 -10.81 1.67
N THR A 592 -23.49 -10.17 0.87
CA THR A 592 -24.80 -10.69 0.47
C THR A 592 -24.78 -11.21 -0.96
N ARG A 593 -25.65 -12.18 -1.25
CA ARG A 593 -25.83 -12.72 -2.60
C ARG A 593 -26.48 -11.71 -3.52
N ALA A 594 -26.16 -11.84 -4.81
CA ALA A 594 -26.75 -11.06 -5.88
C ALA A 594 -27.76 -11.91 -6.67
N ARG A 595 -28.65 -11.24 -7.39
CA ARG A 595 -29.57 -11.87 -8.33
C ARG A 595 -28.81 -12.65 -9.42
N GLY A 596 -29.20 -13.89 -9.68
CA GLY A 596 -28.56 -14.76 -10.67
C GLY A 596 -27.38 -15.62 -10.18
N GLU A 597 -27.01 -15.56 -8.91
CA GLU A 597 -25.97 -16.44 -8.33
C GLU A 597 -26.55 -17.80 -7.95
N ALA A 598 -25.95 -18.89 -8.47
CA ALA A 598 -26.45 -20.24 -8.26
C ALA A 598 -26.45 -20.62 -6.77
N PRO A 599 -27.50 -21.29 -6.26
CA PRO A 599 -27.48 -21.87 -4.92
C PRO A 599 -26.40 -22.95 -4.82
N LEU A 600 -25.90 -23.19 -3.61
CA LEU A 600 -25.06 -24.36 -3.33
C LEU A 600 -25.83 -25.62 -3.75
N VAL A 601 -25.11 -26.61 -4.27
CA VAL A 601 -25.68 -27.91 -4.66
C VAL A 601 -26.49 -28.48 -3.49
N GLY A 602 -27.82 -28.59 -3.67
CA GLY A 602 -28.74 -29.18 -2.68
C GLY A 602 -29.82 -28.26 -2.10
N GLN A 603 -30.02 -27.03 -2.57
CA GLN A 603 -31.14 -26.19 -2.11
C GLN A 603 -31.86 -25.47 -3.26
N THR A 604 -33.19 -25.64 -3.32
CA THR A 604 -34.17 -24.87 -4.10
C THR A 604 -35.16 -24.26 -3.11
N ALA A 605 -35.57 -23.00 -3.20
CA ALA A 605 -36.32 -22.47 -4.32
C ALA A 605 -36.00 -21.00 -4.63
N MET A 606 -35.85 -20.68 -5.91
CA MET A 606 -35.79 -19.32 -6.43
C MET A 606 -37.21 -18.78 -6.66
N THR A 607 -37.42 -17.47 -6.55
CA THR A 607 -38.62 -16.82 -7.11
C THR A 607 -38.62 -16.92 -8.64
N SER A 608 -39.78 -16.72 -9.26
CA SER A 608 -40.01 -16.85 -10.70
C SER A 608 -39.14 -15.95 -11.61
N ASP A 609 -38.37 -15.04 -11.01
CA ASP A 609 -37.53 -14.05 -11.68
C ASP A 609 -36.03 -14.20 -11.32
N GLY A 610 -35.64 -15.31 -10.69
CA GLY A 610 -34.24 -15.75 -10.56
C GLY A 610 -33.38 -14.98 -9.54
N ALA A 611 -33.99 -14.31 -8.57
CA ALA A 611 -33.29 -13.65 -7.46
C ALA A 611 -33.39 -14.47 -6.16
N PRO A 612 -32.39 -14.37 -5.25
CA PRO A 612 -32.67 -14.55 -3.83
C PRO A 612 -33.46 -13.34 -3.33
N TYR A 613 -34.79 -13.47 -3.29
CA TYR A 613 -35.69 -12.57 -2.55
C TYR A 613 -36.49 -13.45 -1.60
N LEU A 614 -36.35 -13.23 -0.30
CA LEU A 614 -37.22 -13.85 0.70
C LEU A 614 -37.93 -12.73 1.45
N GLU A 615 -39.16 -12.48 1.02
CA GLU A 615 -40.20 -11.72 1.71
C GLU A 615 -40.54 -12.36 3.08
N ARG A 616 -41.19 -11.58 3.96
CA ARG A 616 -41.43 -11.89 5.39
C ARG A 616 -41.73 -13.37 5.72
N GLY A 617 -41.03 -13.89 6.74
CA GLY A 617 -41.43 -15.13 7.43
C GLY A 617 -40.54 -16.35 7.20
N SER A 618 -39.24 -16.18 6.96
CA SER A 618 -38.31 -17.31 7.02
C SER A 618 -38.16 -17.80 8.47
N THR A 619 -38.08 -19.12 8.65
CA THR A 619 -38.36 -19.80 9.92
C THR A 619 -37.12 -20.42 10.58
N THR A 620 -35.93 -20.35 9.95
CA THR A 620 -34.69 -20.99 10.46
C THR A 620 -33.40 -20.22 10.15
N TRP A 621 -32.35 -20.43 10.97
CA TRP A 621 -31.00 -19.86 10.76
C TRP A 621 -30.38 -20.24 9.41
N ASP A 622 -30.68 -21.44 8.91
CA ASP A 622 -30.14 -21.91 7.64
C ASP A 622 -30.58 -21.04 6.46
N GLU A 623 -31.84 -20.62 6.45
CA GLU A 623 -32.40 -19.73 5.42
C GLU A 623 -31.75 -18.34 5.45
N MET A 624 -31.47 -17.81 6.64
CA MET A 624 -30.81 -16.52 6.81
C MET A 624 -29.34 -16.58 6.35
N PHE A 625 -28.61 -17.64 6.73
CA PHE A 625 -27.27 -17.85 6.22
C PHE A 625 -27.28 -18.05 4.70
N ASN A 626 -28.33 -18.63 4.10
CA ASN A 626 -28.44 -18.79 2.65
C ASN A 626 -28.45 -17.47 1.87
N THR A 627 -28.69 -16.32 2.52
CA THR A 627 -28.56 -15.00 1.91
C THR A 627 -27.10 -14.54 1.76
N LEU A 628 -26.17 -15.15 2.50
CA LEU A 628 -24.76 -14.81 2.49
C LEU A 628 -24.04 -15.39 1.27
N SER A 629 -23.10 -14.61 0.76
CA SER A 629 -22.33 -14.96 -0.43
C SER A 629 -21.34 -16.10 -0.18
N GLY A 630 -21.25 -17.04 -1.13
CA GLY A 630 -20.25 -18.11 -1.16
C GLY A 630 -19.09 -17.86 -2.14
N ARG A 631 -18.98 -16.66 -2.71
CA ARG A 631 -18.13 -16.35 -3.88
C ARG A 631 -16.62 -16.49 -3.65
N HIS A 632 -16.18 -16.54 -2.39
CA HIS A 632 -14.75 -16.50 -2.04
C HIS A 632 -14.26 -17.85 -1.47
N ASN A 633 -14.52 -18.96 -2.18
CA ASN A 633 -14.04 -20.31 -1.83
C ASN A 633 -14.55 -20.80 -0.45
N GLY A 634 -15.87 -20.86 -0.26
CA GLY A 634 -16.49 -21.50 0.91
C GLY A 634 -16.44 -20.66 2.18
N GLY A 635 -16.40 -19.34 2.05
CA GLY A 635 -16.47 -18.39 3.15
C GLY A 635 -16.61 -16.96 2.65
N GLN A 636 -16.61 -16.01 3.58
CA GLN A 636 -16.81 -14.59 3.30
C GLN A 636 -15.96 -13.69 4.21
N PRO A 637 -15.60 -12.49 3.75
CA PRO A 637 -15.19 -11.42 4.63
C PRO A 637 -16.33 -11.01 5.53
N THR A 638 -16.00 -10.85 6.81
CA THR A 638 -16.93 -10.46 7.86
C THR A 638 -16.24 -9.40 8.69
N VAL A 639 -16.94 -8.29 8.90
CA VAL A 639 -16.50 -7.21 9.79
C VAL A 639 -17.27 -7.35 11.08
N TYR A 640 -16.57 -7.26 12.21
CA TYR A 640 -17.17 -7.33 13.53
C TYR A 640 -17.42 -5.93 14.10
N GLY A 641 -18.21 -5.83 15.18
CA GLY A 641 -18.60 -4.58 15.82
C GLY A 641 -17.42 -3.73 16.31
N ASP A 642 -16.29 -4.35 16.66
CA ASP A 642 -15.02 -3.65 16.98
C ASP A 642 -14.20 -3.27 15.73
N THR A 643 -14.80 -3.41 14.54
CA THR A 643 -14.24 -3.19 13.20
C THR A 643 -13.21 -4.19 12.71
N HIS A 644 -12.79 -5.21 13.47
CA HIS A 644 -11.84 -6.17 12.91
C HIS A 644 -12.51 -6.95 11.76
N ALA A 645 -11.75 -7.18 10.69
CA ALA A 645 -12.24 -7.92 9.53
C ALA A 645 -11.58 -9.30 9.51
N LYS A 646 -12.36 -10.35 9.29
CA LYS A 646 -11.87 -11.72 9.23
C LYS A 646 -12.51 -12.46 8.06
N PHE A 647 -11.74 -13.37 7.47
CA PHE A 647 -12.34 -14.36 6.59
C PHE A 647 -12.92 -15.49 7.40
N VAL A 648 -14.23 -15.70 7.24
CA VAL A 648 -14.96 -16.69 7.98
C VAL A 648 -15.44 -17.77 7.01
N LYS A 649 -15.11 -19.03 7.29
CA LYS A 649 -15.65 -20.15 6.52
C LYS A 649 -17.14 -20.25 6.75
N TYR A 650 -17.86 -20.56 5.68
CA TYR A 650 -19.31 -20.62 5.71
C TYR A 650 -19.82 -21.69 6.69
N ASP A 651 -19.16 -22.85 6.73
CA ASP A 651 -19.51 -23.93 7.67
C ASP A 651 -19.34 -23.54 9.13
N TRP A 652 -18.42 -22.62 9.43
CA TRP A 652 -18.22 -22.14 10.79
C TRP A 652 -19.42 -21.32 11.27
N LEU A 653 -20.00 -20.50 10.38
CA LEU A 653 -21.20 -19.71 10.65
C LEU A 653 -22.46 -20.58 10.85
N ARG A 654 -22.51 -21.77 10.22
CA ARG A 654 -23.63 -22.73 10.31
C ARG A 654 -23.53 -23.75 11.47
N SER A 655 -22.36 -23.93 12.09
CA SER A 655 -22.13 -25.03 13.06
C SER A 655 -22.63 -24.73 14.48
N ASP A 656 -22.94 -25.79 15.22
CA ASP A 656 -23.31 -25.80 16.65
C ASP A 656 -22.20 -25.30 17.60
N LYS A 657 -20.96 -25.16 17.12
CA LYS A 657 -19.80 -24.65 17.87
C LYS A 657 -19.42 -23.20 17.55
N GLY A 658 -20.18 -22.47 16.72
CA GLY A 658 -19.73 -21.21 16.11
C GLY A 658 -20.82 -20.23 15.66
N LYS A 659 -21.96 -20.18 16.37
CA LYS A 659 -22.97 -19.12 16.17
C LYS A 659 -22.43 -17.77 16.66
N MET A 660 -21.73 -17.02 15.83
CA MET A 660 -21.47 -15.61 16.10
C MET A 660 -22.77 -14.86 15.82
N ALA A 661 -23.32 -14.22 16.85
CA ALA A 661 -24.55 -13.47 16.72
C ALA A 661 -24.39 -12.36 15.68
N LEU A 662 -25.26 -12.37 14.68
CA LEU A 662 -25.71 -11.13 14.05
C LEU A 662 -26.18 -10.21 15.20
N VAL A 663 -25.69 -8.96 15.24
CA VAL A 663 -25.94 -7.92 16.28
C VAL A 663 -27.07 -8.25 17.27
N PRO A 664 -26.76 -8.47 18.56
CA PRO A 664 -27.74 -8.87 19.58
C PRO A 664 -28.88 -7.88 19.83
N GLY A 665 -28.77 -6.64 19.36
CA GLY A 665 -29.83 -5.64 19.49
C GLY A 665 -31.18 -6.05 18.86
N ILE A 666 -31.19 -7.07 17.99
CA ILE A 666 -32.41 -7.68 17.44
C ILE A 666 -32.52 -9.19 17.76
N ALA A 667 -31.45 -9.81 18.26
CA ALA A 667 -31.44 -11.24 18.59
C ALA A 667 -31.65 -11.48 20.10
N SER A 668 -32.83 -11.14 20.61
CA SER A 668 -33.32 -11.66 21.91
C SER A 668 -33.78 -13.13 21.80
N LEU A 669 -33.13 -13.94 20.96
CA LEU A 669 -33.53 -15.32 20.73
C LEU A 669 -32.33 -16.25 20.87
N ASN A 670 -32.05 -16.54 22.13
CA ASN A 670 -31.26 -17.68 22.56
C ASN A 670 -32.05 -18.96 22.24
N LEU A 671 -32.08 -19.34 20.96
CA LEU A 671 -32.86 -20.48 20.47
C LEU A 671 -31.98 -21.67 20.12
N ALA A 672 -32.44 -22.85 20.57
CA ALA A 672 -31.87 -24.14 20.21
C ALA A 672 -31.94 -24.38 18.69
N ASN A 673 -31.07 -25.28 18.18
CA ASN A 673 -30.83 -25.51 16.76
C ASN A 673 -32.07 -25.80 15.89
N ASP A 674 -33.20 -26.16 16.51
CA ASP A 674 -34.39 -26.65 15.81
C ASP A 674 -35.64 -25.80 16.11
N ALA A 675 -35.49 -24.64 16.75
CA ALA A 675 -36.62 -23.82 17.15
C ALA A 675 -37.22 -23.08 15.93
N LEU A 676 -38.50 -23.37 15.64
CA LEU A 676 -39.32 -22.54 14.77
C LEU A 676 -39.54 -21.17 15.42
N TRP A 677 -39.37 -20.11 14.64
CA TRP A 677 -39.67 -18.73 15.04
C TRP A 677 -41.17 -18.60 15.38
N PRO A 678 -41.56 -17.89 16.47
CA PRO A 678 -42.96 -17.71 16.85
C PRO A 678 -43.78 -16.94 15.81
#